data_AF-A0A917CDG2-F1
#
_entry.id   AF-A0A917CDG2-F1
#
_cell.length_a   1.000
_cell.length_b   1.000
_cell.length_c   1.000
_cell.angle_alpha   90.00
_cell.angle_beta   90.00
_cell.angle_gamma   90.00
#
_symmetry.space_group_name_H-M   'P 1'
#
loop_
_entity.id
_entity.type
_entity.pdbx_description
1 polymer ?
#
loop_
_entity_poly.entity_id
_entity_poly.type
_entity_poly.pdbx_seq_one_letter_code
_entity_poly.pdbx_strand_id
1 'polypeptide(L)'
;MMFYKKATIPAMVSMALAAASTAWAQDDLLFDRQIVKSPLKVQSSQTHTYQAQAHPLTQSIIVKFKSPSKNTKSAINQVAAMSQKMGVNFEFKRHMSGEAEVWRVANLNKSGFMDLQSVVEQLNADDRVEYAEVDAWIVPYRTPNDSRYNEQWHYKNTTGGMRLPGAWDESTGSTAVTVAVLDTGYRPHPDLVGNVVNEYDMISSSSVGNDGNGRDSNAQDPGDWVTANQCGGTHDAQDSSWHGTHVAGTVAAVSDNGTGVAGVAWNVNLVPVRVLGTCGGSLSDIADGIRWAAGLNVSGVPANSNPADVINMSLGSSSPTACSSTYQNAINAAYNAGATIVVAAGNDNSSSGYPPANCSNVISVAAGANDGARAYYSNYGSTIDITAPGGDGCNPNTNSEPTSLSDCEGGVWDDSRMILSTYNSGTQGPGSNNYGWLQGTSMAAPHVAGLAALIKSVDGSLTPAEVEQMIKDSADSFASVPDHQCTTSICGAGYANATAALQLAAGGGNPPNPGDTVLTKGVAVTGLSAAKNGQLRFTLAVPSGASNLSFNMSGGSGDGDLYVKFGSAPTTSSYDCRPWKSGNNENCDFASPQAGTYHVMINAYSAFSNVSLVGDYDTGSNPPGGGALTNGVAETGLSGAASSETFFTLDVPSGASDLSFVMSGGSGDADLYVKYGSQPTTSSYDCRPWKSGNNETCNISTVQAGTYHVMIRAYSAYSNVSLVGSYTENSGGGNQNFYQNGNNVSIPDNNAGGVTSDINVNRSGNAGTVEIKFDIVHTWRGDLSVKIIAPNGASASLHDRTNSNDSTDNLSKTVSVNASSVSASGIWKLEVIDHAGGDTGYIDSWSIEFQ
;
A
#
# COMPACT_ATOMS: atom_id res chain seq x y z
N MET A 1 -26.99 -20.55 6.72
CA MET A 1 -28.46 -20.42 6.54
C MET A 1 -28.71 -19.92 5.11
N MET A 2 -29.89 -20.19 4.53
CA MET A 2 -30.29 -19.82 3.15
C MET A 2 -30.01 -18.34 2.79
N PHE A 3 -29.79 -17.93 1.53
CA PHE A 3 -30.60 -18.21 0.33
C PHE A 3 -29.81 -18.23 -1.01
N TYR A 4 -30.31 -19.01 -1.98
CA TYR A 4 -30.23 -18.67 -3.41
C TYR A 4 -31.65 -18.68 -4.01
N LYS A 5 -32.23 -17.50 -4.29
CA LYS A 5 -33.49 -17.38 -5.04
C LYS A 5 -33.19 -17.00 -6.48
N LYS A 6 -33.22 -17.97 -7.41
CA LYS A 6 -33.21 -17.68 -8.86
C LYS A 6 -34.60 -17.25 -9.33
N ALA A 7 -34.65 -16.19 -10.13
CA ALA A 7 -35.85 -15.83 -10.89
C ALA A 7 -35.97 -16.71 -12.15
N THR A 8 -37.12 -17.36 -12.33
CA THR A 8 -37.44 -18.13 -13.54
C THR A 8 -37.96 -17.25 -14.68
N ILE A 9 -37.47 -17.49 -15.90
CA ILE A 9 -38.07 -17.03 -17.16
C ILE A 9 -38.33 -18.28 -18.03
N PRO A 10 -39.52 -18.45 -18.65
CA PRO A 10 -39.94 -19.72 -19.24
C PRO A 10 -39.43 -19.94 -20.66
N ALA A 11 -39.31 -21.21 -21.05
CA ALA A 11 -39.01 -21.62 -22.42
C ALA A 11 -40.23 -21.47 -23.37
N MET A 12 -39.97 -21.02 -24.59
CA MET A 12 -40.81 -21.29 -25.77
C MET A 12 -39.95 -21.83 -26.92
N VAL A 13 -40.60 -22.50 -27.87
CA VAL A 13 -40.02 -23.61 -28.63
C VAL A 13 -40.14 -23.43 -30.16
N SER A 14 -39.10 -23.90 -30.87
CA SER A 14 -39.06 -24.41 -32.27
C SER A 14 -38.82 -23.50 -33.50
N MET A 15 -37.79 -23.94 -34.25
CA MET A 15 -37.68 -24.08 -35.73
C MET A 15 -37.63 -22.79 -36.58
N ALA A 16 -36.72 -22.64 -37.55
CA ALA A 16 -36.43 -23.59 -38.63
C ALA A 16 -35.15 -23.28 -39.46
N LEU A 17 -34.55 -24.31 -40.06
CA LEU A 17 -33.72 -24.39 -41.31
C LEU A 17 -32.57 -23.38 -41.55
N ALA A 18 -31.50 -23.64 -42.32
CA ALA A 18 -30.73 -24.81 -42.77
C ALA A 18 -29.81 -24.32 -43.92
N ALA A 19 -28.53 -24.68 -43.87
CA ALA A 19 -27.56 -24.78 -44.99
C ALA A 19 -27.38 -23.63 -46.02
N ALA A 20 -26.16 -23.08 -46.08
CA ALA A 20 -25.44 -22.86 -47.34
C ALA A 20 -23.92 -22.81 -47.10
N SER A 21 -23.15 -23.42 -48.00
CA SER A 21 -21.68 -23.50 -47.94
C SER A 21 -21.04 -23.03 -49.25
N THR A 22 -19.74 -22.76 -49.20
CA THR A 22 -18.74 -22.67 -50.31
C THR A 22 -18.44 -21.30 -50.95
N ALA A 23 -17.12 -21.04 -51.03
CA ALA A 23 -16.40 -20.08 -51.88
C ALA A 23 -16.70 -18.58 -51.62
N TRP A 24 -15.79 -17.63 -51.88
CA TRP A 24 -14.64 -17.62 -52.80
C TRP A 24 -13.32 -17.21 -52.11
N ALA A 25 -12.20 -17.51 -52.75
CA ALA A 25 -10.86 -17.06 -52.37
C ALA A 25 -10.10 -16.55 -53.62
N GLN A 26 -8.99 -15.83 -53.38
CA GLN A 26 -8.00 -15.35 -54.36
C GLN A 26 -8.46 -14.19 -55.26
N ASP A 27 -7.60 -13.28 -55.75
CA ASP A 27 -6.12 -13.20 -55.80
C ASP A 27 -5.66 -11.82 -55.25
N ASP A 28 -4.61 -11.70 -54.43
CA ASP A 28 -3.16 -11.89 -54.66
C ASP A 28 -2.44 -10.57 -55.08
N LEU A 29 -1.22 -10.38 -54.58
CA LEU A 29 -0.01 -9.98 -55.33
C LEU A 29 1.11 -9.46 -54.38
N LEU A 30 2.09 -10.35 -54.13
CA LEU A 30 3.56 -10.15 -54.30
C LEU A 30 4.32 -9.16 -53.38
N PHE A 31 5.58 -9.35 -52.97
CA PHE A 31 6.66 -10.32 -53.28
C PHE A 31 7.78 -10.16 -52.20
N ASP A 32 8.81 -11.02 -51.97
CA ASP A 32 9.18 -12.36 -52.46
C ASP A 32 10.24 -13.02 -51.50
N ARG A 33 10.40 -14.35 -51.56
CA ARG A 33 11.65 -15.15 -51.36
C ARG A 33 12.43 -15.18 -50.00
N GLN A 34 13.09 -16.29 -49.58
CA GLN A 34 13.22 -17.66 -50.16
C GLN A 34 13.62 -18.77 -49.15
N ILE A 35 12.82 -19.85 -49.11
CA ILE A 35 13.12 -21.30 -48.99
C ILE A 35 14.54 -21.79 -48.56
N VAL A 36 14.60 -22.68 -47.56
CA VAL A 36 15.25 -24.03 -47.61
C VAL A 36 14.43 -25.06 -46.81
N LYS A 37 14.39 -26.34 -47.22
CA LYS A 37 13.61 -27.44 -46.60
C LYS A 37 14.49 -28.49 -45.89
N SER A 38 13.95 -29.06 -44.79
CA SER A 38 14.21 -30.42 -44.25
C SER A 38 15.58 -30.75 -43.61
N PRO A 39 15.68 -31.79 -42.74
CA PRO A 39 14.73 -32.31 -41.75
C PRO A 39 15.32 -32.36 -40.32
N LEU A 40 14.46 -32.39 -39.29
CA LEU A 40 14.89 -32.54 -37.89
C LEU A 40 15.52 -33.91 -37.60
N LYS A 41 16.78 -33.91 -37.14
CA LYS A 41 17.39 -35.03 -36.42
C LYS A 41 17.27 -34.77 -34.92
N VAL A 42 16.78 -35.76 -34.18
CA VAL A 42 16.90 -35.79 -32.72
C VAL A 42 18.38 -35.91 -32.36
N GLN A 43 18.90 -34.97 -31.57
CA GLN A 43 20.11 -35.16 -30.78
C GLN A 43 19.81 -34.88 -29.31
N SER A 44 20.49 -35.64 -28.46
CA SER A 44 20.39 -35.67 -27.00
C SER A 44 20.42 -34.30 -26.33
N SER A 45 19.69 -34.18 -25.22
CA SER A 45 19.75 -33.06 -24.28
C SER A 45 21.19 -32.70 -23.92
N GLN A 46 21.70 -31.62 -24.50
CA GLN A 46 22.75 -30.85 -23.85
C GLN A 46 22.06 -30.02 -22.78
N THR A 47 22.47 -30.21 -21.52
CA THR A 47 22.18 -29.27 -20.44
C THR A 47 22.72 -27.91 -20.83
N HIS A 48 21.84 -27.02 -21.32
CA HIS A 48 22.13 -25.60 -21.36
C HIS A 48 22.11 -25.07 -19.94
N THR A 49 23.27 -25.16 -19.27
CA THR A 49 23.61 -24.21 -18.22
C THR A 49 23.46 -22.82 -18.83
N TYR A 50 22.42 -22.10 -18.45
CA TYR A 50 22.30 -20.67 -18.69
C TYR A 50 23.43 -19.97 -17.91
N GLN A 51 24.59 -19.88 -18.54
CA GLN A 51 25.51 -18.79 -18.26
C GLN A 51 24.79 -17.53 -18.71
N ALA A 52 24.42 -16.66 -17.77
CA ALA A 52 23.77 -15.39 -18.05
C ALA A 52 24.68 -14.53 -18.94
N GLN A 53 24.49 -14.64 -20.26
CA GLN A 53 25.28 -13.92 -21.23
C GLN A 53 24.77 -12.48 -21.26
N ALA A 54 25.37 -11.64 -20.41
CA ALA A 54 24.95 -10.26 -20.20
C ALA A 54 24.68 -9.55 -21.55
N HIS A 55 23.44 -9.08 -21.72
CA HIS A 55 23.03 -8.39 -22.94
C HIS A 55 23.96 -7.18 -23.18
N PRO A 56 24.36 -6.88 -24.42
CA PRO A 56 25.41 -5.90 -24.71
C PRO A 56 25.08 -4.42 -24.37
N LEU A 57 23.96 -4.17 -23.69
CA LEU A 57 23.48 -2.86 -23.24
C LEU A 57 23.09 -2.81 -21.73
N THR A 58 23.42 -3.82 -20.92
CA THR A 58 23.15 -3.86 -19.45
C THR A 58 24.06 -2.94 -18.61
N GLN A 59 24.56 -1.85 -19.20
CA GLN A 59 25.56 -0.95 -18.60
C GLN A 59 25.28 0.51 -18.96
N SER A 60 24.04 0.85 -19.31
CA SER A 60 23.65 2.21 -19.67
C SER A 60 22.98 2.93 -18.50
N ILE A 61 23.16 4.25 -18.45
CA ILE A 61 22.53 5.16 -17.48
C ILE A 61 22.02 6.41 -18.21
N ILE A 62 20.99 7.02 -17.66
CA ILE A 62 20.52 8.36 -18.04
C ILE A 62 21.08 9.34 -17.00
N VAL A 63 21.62 10.47 -17.44
CA VAL A 63 22.09 11.55 -16.57
C VAL A 63 21.59 12.89 -17.11
N LYS A 64 20.89 13.65 -16.29
CA LYS A 64 20.55 15.05 -16.56
C LYS A 64 21.41 15.95 -15.68
N PHE A 65 22.03 16.98 -16.27
CA PHE A 65 22.80 17.98 -15.53
C PHE A 65 21.97 19.25 -15.31
N LYS A 66 22.06 19.84 -14.10
CA LYS A 66 21.40 21.13 -13.76
C LYS A 66 21.83 22.28 -14.68
N SER A 67 22.96 22.12 -15.36
CA SER A 67 23.40 22.97 -16.47
C SER A 67 23.53 22.10 -17.73
N PRO A 68 22.57 22.18 -18.67
CA PRO A 68 22.57 21.38 -19.89
C PRO A 68 23.87 21.49 -20.68
N SER A 69 24.38 20.35 -21.12
CA SER A 69 25.58 20.34 -21.97
C SER A 69 25.23 20.86 -23.36
N LYS A 70 26.11 21.70 -23.93
CA LYS A 70 25.87 22.35 -25.23
C LYS A 70 26.28 21.50 -26.43
N ASN A 71 26.93 20.35 -26.17
CA ASN A 71 27.42 19.36 -27.12
C ASN A 71 28.15 18.23 -26.35
N THR A 72 28.40 17.12 -27.04
CA THR A 72 29.15 15.96 -26.56
C THR A 72 30.50 16.28 -25.91
N LYS A 73 31.21 17.35 -26.31
CA LYS A 73 32.50 17.71 -25.68
C LYS A 73 32.31 18.36 -24.31
N SER A 74 31.25 19.17 -24.11
CA SER A 74 30.88 19.64 -22.77
C SER A 74 30.34 18.51 -21.90
N ALA A 75 29.55 17.59 -22.45
CA ALA A 75 29.07 16.39 -21.77
C ALA A 75 30.24 15.58 -21.16
N ILE A 76 31.22 15.23 -22.01
CA ILE A 76 32.40 14.45 -21.62
C ILE A 76 33.21 15.19 -20.55
N ASN A 77 33.34 16.51 -20.65
CA ASN A 77 34.04 17.31 -19.63
C ASN A 77 33.28 17.36 -18.29
N GLN A 78 31.95 17.31 -18.27
CA GLN A 78 31.16 17.27 -17.03
C GLN A 78 31.40 15.96 -16.28
N VAL A 79 31.39 14.81 -16.97
CA VAL A 79 31.66 13.49 -16.35
C VAL A 79 33.14 13.17 -16.14
N ALA A 80 34.09 13.88 -16.77
CA ALA A 80 35.52 13.52 -16.75
C ALA A 80 36.12 13.38 -15.33
N ALA A 81 35.79 14.30 -14.42
CA ALA A 81 36.25 14.22 -13.03
C ALA A 81 35.61 13.06 -12.24
N MET A 82 34.34 12.72 -12.55
CA MET A 82 33.61 11.61 -11.93
C MET A 82 34.14 10.26 -12.45
N SER A 83 34.38 10.15 -13.75
CA SER A 83 35.06 9.04 -14.42
C SER A 83 36.37 8.67 -13.69
N GLN A 84 37.21 9.67 -13.41
CA GLN A 84 38.47 9.48 -12.68
C GLN A 84 38.27 9.12 -11.20
N LYS A 85 37.30 9.73 -10.51
CA LYS A 85 36.99 9.47 -9.09
C LYS A 85 36.45 8.04 -8.86
N MET A 86 35.56 7.58 -9.73
CA MET A 86 34.85 6.31 -9.64
C MET A 86 35.67 5.13 -10.22
N GLY A 87 36.66 5.40 -11.08
CA GLY A 87 37.44 4.37 -11.77
C GLY A 87 36.67 3.67 -12.91
N VAL A 88 35.51 4.19 -13.30
CA VAL A 88 34.69 3.73 -14.43
C VAL A 88 34.85 4.66 -15.62
N ASN A 89 34.59 4.19 -16.84
CA ASN A 89 34.67 5.01 -18.05
C ASN A 89 33.28 5.30 -18.62
N PHE A 90 32.88 6.57 -18.61
CA PHE A 90 31.61 7.01 -19.22
C PHE A 90 31.76 7.23 -20.73
N GLU A 91 31.13 6.36 -21.53
CA GLU A 91 31.01 6.50 -22.98
C GLU A 91 29.70 7.20 -23.34
N PHE A 92 29.76 8.45 -23.81
CA PHE A 92 28.58 9.16 -24.31
C PHE A 92 27.89 8.40 -25.45
N LYS A 93 26.56 8.30 -25.42
CA LYS A 93 25.76 7.67 -26.49
C LYS A 93 24.92 8.68 -27.25
N ARG A 94 24.04 9.43 -26.58
CA ARG A 94 23.13 10.42 -27.22
C ARG A 94 22.55 11.40 -26.21
N HIS A 95 22.09 12.55 -26.70
CA HIS A 95 21.16 13.41 -25.95
C HIS A 95 19.72 12.86 -26.03
N MET A 96 18.87 13.29 -25.09
CA MET A 96 17.43 13.07 -25.05
C MET A 96 16.69 14.39 -25.28
N SER A 97 15.41 14.33 -25.65
CA SER A 97 14.57 15.52 -25.90
C SER A 97 14.30 16.37 -24.64
N GLY A 98 14.50 15.81 -23.44
CA GLY A 98 14.38 16.50 -22.14
C GLY A 98 15.71 16.96 -21.55
N GLU A 99 16.71 17.25 -22.38
CA GLU A 99 18.07 17.73 -22.00
C GLU A 99 18.94 16.74 -21.19
N ALA A 100 18.41 15.56 -20.86
CA ALA A 100 19.16 14.44 -20.32
C ALA A 100 20.07 13.76 -21.38
N GLU A 101 21.02 12.96 -20.92
CA GLU A 101 22.05 12.31 -21.73
C GLU A 101 22.17 10.83 -21.39
N VAL A 102 22.28 9.98 -22.41
CA VAL A 102 22.50 8.54 -22.26
C VAL A 102 23.99 8.24 -22.32
N TRP A 103 24.48 7.53 -21.30
CA TRP A 103 25.87 7.13 -21.13
C TRP A 103 25.97 5.62 -20.96
N ARG A 104 27.02 4.98 -21.49
CA ARG A 104 27.40 3.62 -21.10
C ARG A 104 28.57 3.67 -20.13
N VAL A 105 28.47 2.91 -19.04
CA VAL A 105 29.49 2.78 -18.01
C VAL A 105 30.36 1.56 -18.31
N ALA A 106 31.54 1.78 -18.89
CA ALA A 106 32.53 0.74 -19.15
C ALA A 106 33.50 0.56 -17.96
N ASN A 107 34.14 -0.61 -17.86
CA ASN A 107 35.04 -1.02 -16.77
C ASN A 107 34.40 -1.21 -15.38
N LEU A 108 33.07 -1.36 -15.29
CA LEU A 108 32.40 -1.92 -14.11
C LEU A 108 33.12 -3.20 -13.65
N ASN A 109 33.20 -3.41 -12.32
CA ASN A 109 33.89 -4.51 -11.65
C ASN A 109 35.43 -4.62 -11.83
N LYS A 110 36.12 -3.73 -12.56
CA LYS A 110 37.61 -3.73 -12.56
C LYS A 110 38.24 -3.23 -11.25
N SER A 111 37.48 -2.50 -10.43
CA SER A 111 37.86 -1.97 -9.12
C SER A 111 37.44 -2.86 -7.94
N GLY A 112 36.69 -3.95 -8.21
CA GLY A 112 36.28 -4.93 -7.19
C GLY A 112 35.10 -4.56 -6.28
N PHE A 113 34.57 -3.34 -6.35
CA PHE A 113 33.58 -2.81 -5.39
C PHE A 113 32.50 -1.87 -5.96
N MET A 114 32.20 -1.90 -7.27
CA MET A 114 31.26 -0.93 -7.85
C MET A 114 30.41 -1.52 -8.98
N ASP A 115 29.11 -1.63 -8.71
CA ASP A 115 28.05 -1.97 -9.66
C ASP A 115 27.45 -0.72 -10.33
N LEU A 116 26.45 -0.92 -11.20
CA LEU A 116 25.81 0.16 -11.95
C LEU A 116 24.99 1.11 -11.05
N GLN A 117 24.38 0.57 -9.99
CA GLN A 117 23.55 1.32 -9.05
C GLN A 117 24.42 2.26 -8.18
N SER A 118 25.54 1.75 -7.69
CA SER A 118 26.58 2.52 -6.98
C SER A 118 27.14 3.70 -7.81
N VAL A 119 27.14 3.57 -9.14
CA VAL A 119 27.54 4.65 -10.06
C VAL A 119 26.43 5.70 -10.17
N VAL A 120 25.17 5.27 -10.29
CA VAL A 120 23.98 6.15 -10.30
C VAL A 120 23.87 6.95 -9.00
N GLU A 121 24.05 6.32 -7.86
CA GLU A 121 24.04 6.98 -6.54
C GLU A 121 25.13 8.04 -6.40
N GLN A 122 26.37 7.73 -6.81
CA GLN A 122 27.46 8.70 -6.78
C GLN A 122 27.33 9.83 -7.82
N LEU A 123 26.57 9.61 -8.91
CA LEU A 123 26.21 10.67 -9.85
C LEU A 123 25.12 11.58 -9.26
N ASN A 124 24.08 11.01 -8.65
CA ASN A 124 23.06 11.77 -7.92
C ASN A 124 23.63 12.58 -6.74
N ALA A 125 24.76 12.14 -6.17
CA ALA A 125 25.50 12.86 -5.13
C ALA A 125 26.45 13.96 -5.67
N ASP A 126 26.54 14.20 -6.98
CA ASP A 126 27.32 15.31 -7.55
C ASP A 126 26.40 16.51 -7.81
N ASP A 127 26.73 17.67 -7.21
CA ASP A 127 25.91 18.88 -7.30
C ASP A 127 25.58 19.35 -8.72
N ARG A 128 26.33 18.93 -9.74
CA ARG A 128 26.10 19.29 -11.15
C ARG A 128 25.01 18.45 -11.79
N VAL A 129 24.70 17.28 -11.25
CA VAL A 129 23.65 16.36 -11.70
C VAL A 129 22.31 16.81 -11.10
N GLU A 130 21.28 16.82 -11.94
CA GLU A 130 19.88 17.05 -11.56
C GLU A 130 19.22 15.72 -11.18
N TYR A 131 19.45 14.69 -12.01
CA TYR A 131 19.23 13.29 -11.67
C TYR A 131 20.14 12.38 -12.51
N ALA A 132 20.42 11.21 -12.00
CA ALA A 132 20.94 10.07 -12.72
C ALA A 132 20.09 8.84 -12.38
N GLU A 133 19.91 7.95 -13.34
CA GLU A 133 19.15 6.71 -13.20
C GLU A 133 19.73 5.63 -14.13
N VAL A 134 19.40 4.37 -13.88
CA VAL A 134 19.73 3.28 -14.82
C VAL A 134 18.89 3.47 -16.09
N ASP A 135 19.52 3.36 -17.27
CA ASP A 135 18.82 3.33 -18.57
C ASP A 135 18.19 1.93 -18.70
N ALA A 136 17.14 1.72 -17.91
CA ALA A 136 16.55 0.41 -17.67
C ALA A 136 15.93 -0.12 -18.96
N TRP A 137 16.21 -1.39 -19.25
CA TRP A 137 15.50 -2.09 -20.31
C TRP A 137 14.07 -2.36 -19.86
N ILE A 138 13.15 -1.49 -20.27
CA ILE A 138 11.72 -1.74 -20.15
C ILE A 138 11.34 -2.84 -21.15
N VAL A 139 11.42 -4.08 -20.68
CA VAL A 139 10.83 -5.24 -21.33
C VAL A 139 9.32 -5.25 -21.04
N PRO A 140 8.48 -5.84 -21.92
CA PRO A 140 7.11 -6.14 -21.53
C PRO A 140 7.13 -7.11 -20.34
N TYR A 141 6.41 -6.77 -19.25
CA TYR A 141 6.21 -7.66 -18.09
C TYR A 141 5.87 -9.08 -18.56
N ARG A 142 6.35 -10.11 -17.86
CA ARG A 142 5.98 -11.49 -18.12
C ARG A 142 4.47 -11.68 -17.95
N THR A 143 3.80 -11.59 -19.08
CA THR A 143 2.36 -11.62 -19.21
C THR A 143 1.99 -12.97 -19.79
N PRO A 144 1.28 -13.84 -19.05
CA PRO A 144 0.93 -15.16 -19.53
C PRO A 144 0.05 -15.05 -20.78
N ASN A 145 0.26 -15.96 -21.74
CA ASN A 145 -0.43 -15.93 -23.04
C ASN A 145 -1.84 -16.56 -23.01
N ASP A 146 -2.31 -16.99 -21.83
CA ASP A 146 -3.51 -17.79 -21.63
C ASP A 146 -4.80 -16.99 -21.93
N SER A 147 -5.74 -17.64 -22.62
CA SER A 147 -6.77 -16.92 -23.38
C SER A 147 -7.80 -16.15 -22.55
N ARG A 148 -7.91 -16.43 -21.24
CA ARG A 148 -8.77 -15.76 -20.27
C ARG A 148 -8.01 -14.97 -19.20
N TYR A 149 -6.68 -14.91 -19.26
CA TYR A 149 -5.87 -14.13 -18.32
C TYR A 149 -6.29 -12.65 -18.25
N ASN A 150 -6.82 -12.09 -19.34
CA ASN A 150 -7.33 -10.73 -19.36
C ASN A 150 -8.48 -10.50 -18.35
N GLU A 151 -9.27 -11.51 -18.05
CA GLU A 151 -10.40 -11.48 -17.11
C GLU A 151 -9.97 -11.67 -15.65
N GLN A 152 -8.76 -12.17 -15.40
CA GLN A 152 -8.18 -12.33 -14.06
C GLN A 152 -7.64 -10.98 -13.54
N TRP A 153 -8.55 -10.05 -13.24
CA TRP A 153 -8.23 -8.72 -12.70
C TRP A 153 -7.39 -8.81 -11.42
N HIS A 154 -7.67 -9.83 -10.60
CA HIS A 154 -7.09 -10.10 -9.29
C HIS A 154 -5.58 -10.31 -9.30
N TYR A 155 -4.99 -10.71 -10.42
CA TYR A 155 -3.54 -10.79 -10.59
C TYR A 155 -2.87 -9.46 -10.94
N LYS A 156 -3.59 -8.50 -11.54
CA LYS A 156 -3.01 -7.30 -12.19
C LYS A 156 -3.36 -5.97 -11.53
N ASN A 157 -4.57 -5.88 -10.96
CA ASN A 157 -5.13 -4.64 -10.47
C ASN A 157 -4.26 -4.07 -9.32
N THR A 158 -3.95 -2.78 -9.38
CA THR A 158 -3.06 -2.10 -8.41
C THR A 158 -3.77 -1.66 -7.13
N THR A 159 -5.09 -1.77 -7.05
CA THR A 159 -5.89 -1.38 -5.88
C THR A 159 -6.36 -2.62 -5.12
N GLY A 160 -7.05 -3.54 -5.80
CA GLY A 160 -7.58 -4.77 -5.20
C GLY A 160 -6.84 -6.07 -5.58
N GLY A 161 -5.80 -6.01 -6.41
CA GLY A 161 -5.09 -7.18 -6.95
C GLY A 161 -3.65 -7.32 -6.43
N MET A 162 -3.00 -8.44 -6.77
CA MET A 162 -1.70 -8.85 -6.20
C MET A 162 -0.45 -8.32 -6.88
N ARG A 163 -0.55 -7.53 -7.96
CA ARG A 163 0.62 -7.07 -8.75
C ARG A 163 1.54 -8.21 -9.21
N LEU A 164 0.98 -9.32 -9.69
CA LEU A 164 1.74 -10.51 -10.08
C LEU A 164 2.63 -10.38 -11.33
N PRO A 165 2.33 -9.55 -12.36
CA PRO A 165 3.21 -9.42 -13.52
C PRO A 165 4.66 -9.06 -13.20
N GLY A 166 4.90 -8.17 -12.22
CA GLY A 166 6.25 -7.84 -11.77
C GLY A 166 6.90 -8.91 -10.89
N ALA A 167 6.10 -9.77 -10.24
CA ALA A 167 6.60 -10.93 -9.51
C ALA A 167 7.06 -12.03 -10.49
N TRP A 168 6.33 -12.23 -11.59
CA TRP A 168 6.62 -13.23 -12.61
C TRP A 168 7.85 -12.91 -13.48
N ASP A 169 8.33 -11.67 -13.47
CA ASP A 169 9.64 -11.30 -14.00
C ASP A 169 10.79 -11.88 -13.15
N GLU A 170 10.60 -12.02 -11.83
CA GLU A 170 11.56 -12.61 -10.89
C GLU A 170 11.40 -14.14 -10.76
N SER A 171 10.18 -14.63 -10.53
CA SER A 171 9.86 -16.05 -10.43
C SER A 171 8.40 -16.37 -10.74
N THR A 172 8.19 -17.48 -11.44
CA THR A 172 6.85 -18.05 -11.71
C THR A 172 6.60 -19.34 -10.93
N GLY A 173 7.39 -19.59 -9.90
CA GLY A 173 7.43 -20.86 -9.18
C GLY A 173 8.55 -21.77 -9.67
N SER A 174 8.88 -22.76 -8.85
CA SER A 174 9.86 -23.81 -9.11
C SER A 174 9.26 -25.17 -8.78
N THR A 175 9.51 -26.18 -9.60
CA THR A 175 9.10 -27.58 -9.35
C THR A 175 9.89 -28.24 -8.20
N ALA A 176 10.81 -27.50 -7.57
CA ALA A 176 11.36 -27.84 -6.26
C ALA A 176 10.38 -27.54 -5.11
N VAL A 177 9.43 -26.63 -5.31
CA VAL A 177 8.41 -26.23 -4.33
C VAL A 177 7.12 -27.02 -4.58
N THR A 178 6.52 -27.52 -3.50
CA THR A 178 5.26 -28.28 -3.54
C THR A 178 4.16 -27.59 -2.74
N VAL A 179 3.00 -27.38 -3.34
CA VAL A 179 1.81 -26.84 -2.67
C VAL A 179 0.74 -27.92 -2.54
N ALA A 180 0.33 -28.21 -1.30
CA ALA A 180 -0.83 -29.07 -1.05
C ALA A 180 -2.11 -28.24 -0.93
N VAL A 181 -3.19 -28.74 -1.54
CA VAL A 181 -4.52 -28.12 -1.49
C VAL A 181 -5.46 -29.07 -0.76
N LEU A 182 -5.84 -28.71 0.47
CA LEU A 182 -6.73 -29.51 1.33
C LEU A 182 -8.16 -29.02 1.13
N ASP A 183 -8.94 -29.76 0.35
CA ASP A 183 -10.21 -29.27 -0.19
C ASP A 183 -11.15 -30.43 -0.63
N THR A 184 -12.10 -30.18 -1.54
CA THR A 184 -13.02 -31.19 -2.12
C THR A 184 -12.35 -32.22 -3.04
N GLY A 185 -11.04 -32.09 -3.26
CA GLY A 185 -10.29 -32.78 -4.30
C GLY A 185 -10.08 -31.90 -5.52
N TYR A 186 -9.95 -32.50 -6.69
CA TYR A 186 -9.81 -31.78 -7.96
C TYR A 186 -10.47 -32.53 -9.11
N ARG A 187 -10.78 -31.84 -10.21
CA ARG A 187 -11.00 -32.47 -11.52
C ARG A 187 -9.70 -32.44 -12.32
N PRO A 188 -9.38 -33.48 -13.12
CA PRO A 188 -8.25 -33.49 -14.04
C PRO A 188 -8.54 -32.57 -15.24
N HIS A 189 -8.52 -31.27 -14.94
CA HIS A 189 -8.70 -30.18 -15.87
C HIS A 189 -7.41 -30.04 -16.72
N PRO A 190 -7.47 -29.86 -18.06
CA PRO A 190 -6.27 -29.77 -18.89
C PRO A 190 -5.30 -28.68 -18.43
N ASP A 191 -5.88 -27.58 -17.96
CA ASP A 191 -5.23 -26.38 -17.43
C ASP A 191 -4.77 -26.52 -15.96
N LEU A 192 -4.72 -27.74 -15.41
CA LEU A 192 -4.34 -27.99 -14.01
C LEU A 192 -3.54 -29.29 -13.84
N VAL A 193 -3.98 -30.36 -14.50
CA VAL A 193 -3.46 -31.73 -14.32
C VAL A 193 -1.97 -31.86 -14.66
N GLY A 194 -1.42 -30.96 -15.49
CA GLY A 194 0.01 -30.92 -15.80
C GLY A 194 0.92 -30.61 -14.60
N ASN A 195 0.38 -29.94 -13.57
CA ASN A 195 1.11 -29.56 -12.35
C ASN A 195 0.86 -30.52 -11.17
N VAL A 196 -0.09 -31.47 -11.29
CA VAL A 196 -0.40 -32.43 -10.21
C VAL A 196 0.62 -33.58 -10.21
N VAL A 197 1.32 -33.77 -9.08
CA VAL A 197 2.42 -34.77 -8.97
C VAL A 197 2.13 -35.93 -8.02
N ASN A 198 1.24 -35.74 -7.05
CA ASN A 198 0.79 -36.75 -6.10
C ASN A 198 -0.61 -36.36 -5.58
N GLU A 199 -1.36 -37.29 -5.04
CA GLU A 199 -2.72 -37.05 -4.55
C GLU A 199 -3.11 -38.06 -3.45
N TYR A 200 -4.03 -37.69 -2.55
CA TYR A 200 -4.65 -38.66 -1.64
C TYR A 200 -6.03 -38.21 -1.15
N ASP A 201 -6.94 -39.17 -0.94
CA ASP A 201 -8.22 -38.97 -0.30
C ASP A 201 -8.18 -39.39 1.18
N MET A 202 -8.49 -38.46 2.07
CA MET A 202 -8.49 -38.67 3.52
C MET A 202 -9.88 -38.92 4.09
N ILE A 203 -10.94 -38.83 3.29
CA ILE A 203 -12.32 -38.95 3.75
C ILE A 203 -12.59 -40.39 4.18
N SER A 204 -12.85 -40.57 5.48
CA SER A 204 -13.08 -41.91 6.04
C SER A 204 -14.48 -42.45 5.79
N SER A 205 -15.45 -41.59 5.46
CA SER A 205 -16.87 -41.95 5.29
C SER A 205 -17.29 -41.96 3.83
N SER A 206 -17.68 -43.12 3.31
CA SER A 206 -18.12 -43.27 1.91
C SER A 206 -19.36 -42.48 1.53
N SER A 207 -20.18 -42.07 2.51
CA SER A 207 -21.35 -41.20 2.26
C SER A 207 -20.97 -39.72 2.15
N VAL A 208 -19.79 -39.34 2.64
CA VAL A 208 -19.19 -38.00 2.45
C VAL A 208 -18.31 -38.03 1.20
N GLY A 209 -17.54 -39.10 1.01
CA GLY A 209 -16.69 -39.33 -0.15
C GLY A 209 -17.46 -39.38 -1.46
N ASN A 210 -18.64 -40.02 -1.51
CA ASN A 210 -19.46 -40.10 -2.73
C ASN A 210 -18.71 -40.74 -3.94
N ASP A 211 -17.77 -41.62 -3.63
CA ASP A 211 -16.86 -42.36 -4.52
C ASP A 211 -17.11 -43.88 -4.48
N GLY A 212 -17.60 -44.37 -3.34
CA GLY A 212 -17.95 -45.77 -3.08
C GLY A 212 -17.09 -46.46 -2.02
N ASN A 213 -16.13 -45.75 -1.41
CA ASN A 213 -15.17 -46.28 -0.45
C ASN A 213 -14.81 -45.23 0.61
N GLY A 214 -13.75 -45.47 1.39
CA GLY A 214 -13.11 -44.42 2.18
C GLY A 214 -11.61 -44.44 1.86
N ARG A 215 -10.88 -43.47 2.44
CA ARG A 215 -9.42 -43.25 2.36
C ARG A 215 -8.67 -44.07 1.30
N ASP A 216 -8.38 -43.46 0.17
CA ASP A 216 -7.67 -44.08 -0.94
C ASP A 216 -6.76 -43.09 -1.70
N SER A 217 -6.12 -43.56 -2.77
CA SER A 217 -5.11 -42.80 -3.51
C SER A 217 -5.64 -41.99 -4.70
N ASN A 218 -6.95 -41.75 -4.82
CA ASN A 218 -7.56 -40.97 -5.89
C ASN A 218 -8.32 -39.76 -5.33
N ALA A 219 -7.62 -38.62 -5.18
CA ALA A 219 -8.21 -37.38 -4.64
C ALA A 219 -9.11 -36.63 -5.66
N GLN A 220 -9.60 -37.30 -6.71
CA GLN A 220 -10.49 -36.66 -7.67
C GLN A 220 -11.85 -36.37 -7.05
N ASP A 221 -12.34 -35.14 -7.23
CA ASP A 221 -13.65 -34.71 -6.74
C ASP A 221 -14.77 -35.40 -7.56
N PRO A 222 -15.62 -36.25 -6.94
CA PRO A 222 -16.77 -36.87 -7.62
C PRO A 222 -18.02 -35.97 -7.59
N GLY A 223 -17.97 -34.82 -6.91
CA GLY A 223 -19.07 -33.92 -6.66
C GLY A 223 -19.59 -34.02 -5.22
N ASP A 224 -19.64 -32.88 -4.53
CA ASP A 224 -20.12 -32.70 -3.16
C ASP A 224 -21.59 -32.28 -3.06
N TRP A 225 -22.33 -32.25 -4.19
CA TRP A 225 -23.76 -31.93 -4.27
C TRP A 225 -24.62 -32.59 -3.17
N VAL A 226 -25.66 -31.87 -2.75
CA VAL A 226 -26.54 -32.29 -1.66
C VAL A 226 -28.01 -32.13 -2.03
N THR A 227 -28.82 -33.09 -1.59
CA THR A 227 -30.29 -32.96 -1.58
C THR A 227 -30.75 -32.09 -0.40
N ALA A 228 -31.97 -31.55 -0.50
CA ALA A 228 -32.49 -30.64 0.52
C ALA A 228 -32.53 -31.31 1.92
N ASN A 229 -31.96 -30.62 2.91
CA ASN A 229 -31.81 -31.06 4.31
C ASN A 229 -30.89 -32.29 4.55
N GLN A 230 -30.14 -32.75 3.55
CA GLN A 230 -29.21 -33.89 3.68
C GLN A 230 -28.11 -33.67 4.72
N CYS A 231 -27.66 -32.43 4.90
CA CYS A 231 -26.62 -32.04 5.85
C CYS A 231 -27.17 -31.63 7.24
N GLY A 232 -28.46 -31.86 7.47
CA GLY A 232 -29.16 -31.46 8.69
C GLY A 232 -29.60 -29.99 8.69
N GLY A 233 -30.51 -29.66 9.61
CA GLY A 233 -31.18 -28.36 9.61
C GLY A 233 -32.09 -28.17 8.39
N THR A 234 -32.38 -26.92 8.05
CA THR A 234 -33.18 -26.55 6.88
C THR A 234 -32.29 -25.90 5.82
N HIS A 235 -32.06 -26.58 4.69
CA HIS A 235 -31.31 -26.06 3.55
C HIS A 235 -31.86 -26.60 2.23
N ASP A 236 -31.75 -25.81 1.16
CA ASP A 236 -32.11 -26.22 -0.19
C ASP A 236 -31.12 -27.25 -0.75
N ALA A 237 -31.50 -27.92 -1.84
CA ALA A 237 -30.54 -28.73 -2.60
C ALA A 237 -29.47 -27.83 -3.23
N GLN A 238 -28.25 -28.33 -3.34
CA GLN A 238 -27.10 -27.58 -3.89
C GLN A 238 -26.40 -28.44 -4.95
N ASP A 239 -26.02 -27.81 -6.05
CA ASP A 239 -25.18 -28.39 -7.08
C ASP A 239 -23.73 -28.54 -6.57
N SER A 240 -22.93 -29.41 -7.19
CA SER A 240 -21.51 -29.60 -6.84
C SER A 240 -20.70 -28.32 -6.98
N SER A 241 -19.87 -28.04 -5.97
CA SER A 241 -19.09 -26.82 -5.84
C SER A 241 -17.85 -26.79 -6.75
N TRP A 242 -17.25 -27.95 -7.01
CA TRP A 242 -15.91 -28.12 -7.64
C TRP A 242 -14.82 -27.27 -6.98
N HIS A 243 -15.00 -26.96 -5.70
CA HIS A 243 -14.29 -25.92 -4.98
C HIS A 243 -12.77 -26.10 -5.01
N GLY A 244 -12.27 -27.31 -4.72
CA GLY A 244 -10.85 -27.62 -4.75
C GLY A 244 -10.21 -27.51 -6.14
N THR A 245 -10.98 -27.66 -7.22
CA THR A 245 -10.50 -27.43 -8.60
C THR A 245 -10.26 -25.94 -8.86
N HIS A 246 -11.14 -25.07 -8.34
CA HIS A 246 -11.03 -23.62 -8.48
C HIS A 246 -9.89 -23.06 -7.61
N VAL A 247 -9.78 -23.56 -6.38
CA VAL A 247 -8.69 -23.25 -5.44
C VAL A 247 -7.33 -23.66 -6.03
N ALA A 248 -7.20 -24.91 -6.51
CA ALA A 248 -5.95 -25.41 -7.08
C ALA A 248 -5.54 -24.67 -8.36
N GLY A 249 -6.49 -24.31 -9.23
CA GLY A 249 -6.22 -23.46 -10.40
C GLY A 249 -5.74 -22.06 -10.01
N THR A 250 -6.28 -21.49 -8.93
CA THR A 250 -5.84 -20.18 -8.44
C THR A 250 -4.39 -20.25 -7.96
N VAL A 251 -3.99 -21.34 -7.28
CA VAL A 251 -2.59 -21.58 -6.89
C VAL A 251 -1.70 -21.74 -8.11
N ALA A 252 -1.98 -22.72 -8.99
CA ALA A 252 -1.07 -23.11 -10.06
C ALA A 252 -1.79 -23.84 -11.22
N ALA A 253 -2.78 -23.20 -11.83
CA ALA A 253 -3.17 -23.53 -13.20
C ALA A 253 -1.94 -23.47 -14.14
N VAL A 254 -1.96 -24.30 -15.17
CA VAL A 254 -0.86 -24.44 -16.14
C VAL A 254 -0.88 -23.22 -17.07
N SER A 255 -0.01 -22.24 -16.82
CA SER A 255 0.05 -21.01 -17.62
C SER A 255 1.05 -21.06 -18.79
N ASP A 256 1.08 -20.00 -19.59
CA ASP A 256 1.86 -19.85 -20.82
C ASP A 256 1.52 -20.91 -21.92
N ASN A 257 0.34 -21.54 -21.83
CA ASN A 257 -0.07 -22.64 -22.70
C ASN A 257 -1.00 -22.21 -23.87
N GLY A 258 -1.55 -20.99 -23.81
CA GLY A 258 -2.42 -20.39 -24.83
C GLY A 258 -3.90 -20.67 -24.64
N THR A 259 -4.28 -21.30 -23.53
CA THR A 259 -5.64 -21.73 -23.21
C THR A 259 -5.98 -21.32 -21.78
N GLY A 260 -7.23 -20.96 -21.52
CA GLY A 260 -7.72 -20.91 -20.15
C GLY A 260 -7.12 -19.79 -19.32
N VAL A 261 -6.67 -20.12 -18.12
CA VAL A 261 -6.37 -19.18 -17.03
C VAL A 261 -4.95 -19.37 -16.53
N ALA A 262 -4.37 -18.30 -15.99
CA ALA A 262 -3.12 -18.42 -15.24
C ALA A 262 -3.38 -18.85 -13.78
N GLY A 263 -2.36 -19.41 -13.13
CA GLY A 263 -2.29 -19.55 -11.66
C GLY A 263 -1.27 -18.59 -11.04
N VAL A 264 -1.26 -18.39 -9.72
CA VAL A 264 -0.28 -17.50 -9.06
C VAL A 264 1.16 -18.00 -9.18
N ALA A 265 1.39 -19.30 -8.97
CA ALA A 265 2.70 -19.95 -8.98
C ALA A 265 2.73 -21.11 -9.98
N TRP A 266 2.49 -20.81 -11.26
CA TRP A 266 2.17 -21.81 -12.29
C TRP A 266 3.24 -22.85 -12.64
N ASN A 267 4.46 -22.73 -12.08
CA ASN A 267 5.56 -23.67 -12.26
C ASN A 267 5.95 -24.40 -10.94
N VAL A 268 5.00 -24.65 -10.05
CA VAL A 268 5.17 -25.47 -8.82
C VAL A 268 4.49 -26.83 -8.94
N ASN A 269 4.85 -27.76 -8.07
CA ASN A 269 4.14 -29.02 -7.94
C ASN A 269 2.86 -28.85 -7.11
N LEU A 270 1.74 -29.43 -7.55
CA LEU A 270 0.49 -29.51 -6.79
C LEU A 270 0.26 -30.91 -6.20
N VAL A 271 -0.26 -30.93 -4.98
CA VAL A 271 -0.74 -32.16 -4.30
C VAL A 271 -2.18 -31.94 -3.79
N PRO A 272 -3.20 -32.38 -4.54
CA PRO A 272 -4.58 -32.40 -4.05
C PRO A 272 -4.72 -33.39 -2.88
N VAL A 273 -5.21 -32.90 -1.75
CA VAL A 273 -5.53 -33.71 -0.57
C VAL A 273 -7.02 -33.58 -0.30
N ARG A 274 -7.78 -34.58 -0.71
CA ARG A 274 -9.24 -34.55 -0.58
C ARG A 274 -9.63 -34.80 0.87
N VAL A 275 -10.23 -33.79 1.51
CA VAL A 275 -10.66 -33.81 2.92
C VAL A 275 -12.12 -33.39 3.09
N LEU A 276 -12.73 -32.81 2.04
CA LEU A 276 -14.13 -32.40 1.98
C LEU A 276 -14.89 -33.20 0.91
N GLY A 277 -16.17 -33.47 1.18
CA GLY A 277 -17.09 -34.02 0.20
C GLY A 277 -18.52 -33.59 0.54
N THR A 278 -19.50 -34.45 0.29
CA THR A 278 -20.91 -34.20 0.59
C THR A 278 -21.09 -33.80 2.06
N CYS A 279 -21.62 -32.59 2.29
CA CYS A 279 -21.78 -31.95 3.61
C CYS A 279 -20.48 -31.53 4.34
N GLY A 280 -19.34 -31.43 3.66
CA GLY A 280 -18.07 -30.98 4.23
C GLY A 280 -17.14 -32.13 4.60
N GLY A 281 -16.40 -32.01 5.70
CA GLY A 281 -15.36 -32.97 6.10
C GLY A 281 -15.23 -33.14 7.61
N SER A 282 -14.62 -34.24 8.05
CA SER A 282 -14.40 -34.50 9.48
C SER A 282 -13.11 -33.84 9.97
N LEU A 283 -13.13 -33.31 11.20
CA LEU A 283 -11.93 -32.74 11.85
C LEU A 283 -10.75 -33.73 11.86
N SER A 284 -11.01 -35.03 12.03
CA SER A 284 -10.00 -36.08 12.01
C SER A 284 -9.38 -36.28 10.63
N ASP A 285 -10.18 -36.25 9.56
CA ASP A 285 -9.68 -36.44 8.19
C ASP A 285 -8.90 -35.21 7.71
N ILE A 286 -9.37 -34.01 8.07
CA ILE A 286 -8.64 -32.76 7.83
C ILE A 286 -7.30 -32.75 8.61
N ALA A 287 -7.31 -33.14 9.89
CA ALA A 287 -6.10 -33.17 10.72
C ALA A 287 -5.07 -34.20 10.23
N ASP A 288 -5.49 -35.39 9.77
CA ASP A 288 -4.61 -36.35 9.13
C ASP A 288 -4.11 -35.84 7.77
N GLY A 289 -4.97 -35.19 6.98
CA GLY A 289 -4.61 -34.53 5.72
C GLY A 289 -3.51 -33.50 5.88
N ILE A 290 -3.58 -32.62 6.88
CA ILE A 290 -2.53 -31.62 7.21
C ILE A 290 -1.19 -32.31 7.47
N ARG A 291 -1.22 -33.39 8.25
CA ARG A 291 -0.01 -34.14 8.63
C ARG A 291 0.61 -34.84 7.41
N TRP A 292 -0.19 -35.51 6.61
CA TRP A 292 0.25 -36.21 5.41
C TRP A 292 0.77 -35.26 4.32
N ALA A 293 0.10 -34.11 4.13
CA ALA A 293 0.55 -33.05 3.24
C ALA A 293 1.98 -32.62 3.61
N ALA A 294 2.26 -32.39 4.90
CA ALA A 294 3.60 -32.07 5.40
C ALA A 294 4.59 -33.26 5.44
N GLY A 295 4.30 -34.39 4.78
CA GLY A 295 5.17 -35.56 4.72
C GLY A 295 5.19 -36.42 5.99
N LEU A 296 4.33 -36.16 6.98
CA LEU A 296 4.28 -36.93 8.21
C LEU A 296 3.47 -38.22 8.02
N ASN A 297 3.93 -39.30 8.67
CA ASN A 297 3.26 -40.60 8.58
C ASN A 297 1.86 -40.57 9.22
N VAL A 298 0.84 -40.98 8.43
CA VAL A 298 -0.53 -41.25 8.88
C VAL A 298 -0.77 -42.76 8.85
N SER A 299 -1.42 -43.30 9.89
CA SER A 299 -1.61 -44.76 10.01
C SER A 299 -2.55 -45.29 8.92
N GLY A 300 -2.10 -46.31 8.18
CA GLY A 300 -2.87 -46.93 7.10
C GLY A 300 -2.83 -46.18 5.76
N VAL A 301 -2.10 -45.07 5.68
CA VAL A 301 -1.93 -44.25 4.47
C VAL A 301 -0.49 -44.38 3.97
N PRO A 302 -0.22 -44.54 2.66
CA PRO A 302 1.14 -44.52 2.10
C PRO A 302 1.89 -43.22 2.43
N ALA A 303 3.21 -43.27 2.59
CA ALA A 303 3.99 -42.05 2.81
C ALA A 303 3.89 -41.11 1.59
N ASN A 304 3.70 -39.81 1.84
CA ASN A 304 3.69 -38.79 0.79
C ASN A 304 5.10 -38.66 0.18
N SER A 305 5.24 -38.92 -1.13
CA SER A 305 6.50 -38.75 -1.87
C SER A 305 6.83 -37.29 -2.17
N ASN A 306 5.86 -36.38 -2.01
CA ASN A 306 5.93 -34.97 -2.33
C ASN A 306 5.41 -34.16 -1.12
N PRO A 307 6.17 -34.09 -0.01
CA PRO A 307 5.84 -33.24 1.13
C PRO A 307 5.68 -31.77 0.69
N ALA A 308 4.67 -31.11 1.23
CA ALA A 308 4.30 -29.76 0.86
C ALA A 308 5.12 -28.71 1.62
N ASP A 309 5.66 -27.75 0.86
CA ASP A 309 6.25 -26.52 1.34
C ASP A 309 5.22 -25.50 1.81
N VAL A 310 4.03 -25.55 1.19
CA VAL A 310 2.89 -24.69 1.48
C VAL A 310 1.62 -25.54 1.50
N ILE A 311 0.76 -25.34 2.50
CA ILE A 311 -0.51 -26.04 2.68
C ILE A 311 -1.63 -24.99 2.61
N ASN A 312 -2.45 -25.03 1.57
CA ASN A 312 -3.65 -24.22 1.46
C ASN A 312 -4.86 -24.95 2.06
N MET A 313 -5.58 -24.30 2.97
CA MET A 313 -6.86 -24.76 3.51
C MET A 313 -7.94 -23.70 3.29
N SER A 314 -8.62 -23.78 2.15
CA SER A 314 -9.76 -22.91 1.80
C SER A 314 -11.05 -23.39 2.48
N LEU A 315 -10.98 -23.67 3.78
CA LEU A 315 -12.04 -24.32 4.55
C LEU A 315 -12.09 -23.78 5.98
N GLY A 316 -13.21 -24.01 6.68
CA GLY A 316 -13.41 -23.57 8.06
C GLY A 316 -14.64 -24.21 8.71
N SER A 317 -14.86 -23.91 9.99
CA SER A 317 -16.06 -24.33 10.71
C SER A 317 -17.29 -23.50 10.33
N SER A 318 -18.47 -24.13 10.37
CA SER A 318 -19.76 -23.45 10.14
C SER A 318 -20.28 -22.63 11.35
N SER A 319 -19.44 -22.43 12.36
CA SER A 319 -19.73 -21.67 13.58
C SER A 319 -18.43 -21.25 14.29
N PRO A 320 -18.43 -20.13 15.02
CA PRO A 320 -17.24 -19.67 15.73
C PRO A 320 -17.01 -20.55 16.96
N THR A 321 -15.79 -21.06 17.11
CA THR A 321 -15.38 -21.94 18.21
C THR A 321 -13.87 -21.84 18.41
N ALA A 322 -13.34 -22.30 19.55
CA ALA A 322 -11.89 -22.32 19.76
C ALA A 322 -11.21 -23.34 18.83
N CYS A 323 -9.99 -23.04 18.36
CA CYS A 323 -9.15 -24.02 17.69
C CYS A 323 -8.96 -25.26 18.57
N SER A 324 -9.42 -26.43 18.09
CA SER A 324 -9.36 -27.66 18.88
C SER A 324 -7.92 -28.17 19.00
N SER A 325 -7.61 -28.90 20.08
CA SER A 325 -6.28 -29.49 20.26
C SER A 325 -5.87 -30.43 19.12
N THR A 326 -6.82 -31.15 18.51
CA THR A 326 -6.56 -31.99 17.33
C THR A 326 -6.09 -31.14 16.14
N TYR A 327 -6.78 -30.03 15.89
CA TYR A 327 -6.44 -29.10 14.80
C TYR A 327 -5.07 -28.45 15.05
N GLN A 328 -4.86 -27.88 16.24
CA GLN A 328 -3.61 -27.21 16.60
C GLN A 328 -2.41 -28.17 16.59
N ASN A 329 -2.58 -29.42 17.03
CA ASN A 329 -1.51 -30.43 16.99
C ASN A 329 -1.17 -30.88 15.57
N ALA A 330 -2.12 -30.86 14.64
CA ALA A 330 -1.86 -31.12 13.22
C ALA A 330 -1.09 -29.96 12.58
N ILE A 331 -1.59 -28.73 12.75
CA ILE A 331 -0.94 -27.50 12.27
C ILE A 331 0.49 -27.39 12.82
N ASN A 332 0.68 -27.50 14.14
CA ASN A 332 2.00 -27.42 14.75
C ASN A 332 2.97 -28.48 14.23
N ALA A 333 2.48 -29.68 13.91
CA ALA A 333 3.33 -30.74 13.36
C ALA A 333 3.74 -30.44 11.91
N ALA A 334 2.84 -29.90 11.08
CA ALA A 334 3.15 -29.46 9.73
C ALA A 334 4.10 -28.25 9.70
N TYR A 335 3.84 -27.26 10.54
CA TYR A 335 4.68 -26.07 10.71
C TYR A 335 6.12 -26.45 11.13
N ASN A 336 6.25 -27.33 12.13
CA ASN A 336 7.55 -27.83 12.58
C ASN A 336 8.24 -28.76 11.56
N ALA A 337 7.53 -29.23 10.53
CA ALA A 337 8.11 -29.93 9.38
C ALA A 337 8.57 -28.98 8.26
N GLY A 338 8.34 -27.66 8.40
CA GLY A 338 8.76 -26.63 7.43
C GLY A 338 7.66 -26.19 6.44
N ALA A 339 6.42 -26.63 6.62
CA ALA A 339 5.30 -26.24 5.77
C ALA A 339 4.68 -24.90 6.23
N THR A 340 4.51 -23.96 5.31
CA THR A 340 3.74 -22.72 5.53
C THR A 340 2.25 -23.03 5.39
N ILE A 341 1.43 -22.76 6.42
CA ILE A 341 -0.01 -23.07 6.39
C ILE A 341 -0.80 -21.79 6.13
N VAL A 342 -1.59 -21.76 5.05
CA VAL A 342 -2.41 -20.62 4.63
C VAL A 342 -3.88 -21.00 4.68
N VAL A 343 -4.71 -20.14 5.28
CA VAL A 343 -6.10 -20.48 5.63
C VAL A 343 -7.10 -19.37 5.32
N ALA A 344 -8.30 -19.75 4.90
CA ALA A 344 -9.41 -18.83 4.67
C ALA A 344 -10.02 -18.34 6.01
N ALA A 345 -10.24 -17.03 6.15
CA ALA A 345 -10.81 -16.45 7.37
C ALA A 345 -12.29 -16.81 7.64
N GLY A 346 -13.03 -17.25 6.61
CA GLY A 346 -14.46 -17.52 6.67
C GLY A 346 -15.32 -16.37 6.11
N ASN A 347 -16.62 -16.64 5.92
CA ASN A 347 -17.49 -15.86 5.03
C ASN A 347 -18.79 -15.42 5.74
N ASP A 348 -18.72 -15.15 7.05
CA ASP A 348 -19.87 -14.90 7.93
C ASP A 348 -20.04 -13.42 8.30
N ASN A 349 -19.27 -12.52 7.67
CA ASN A 349 -19.16 -11.08 7.99
C ASN A 349 -18.95 -10.85 9.51
N SER A 350 -18.05 -11.62 10.11
CA SER A 350 -17.91 -11.73 11.56
C SER A 350 -16.51 -11.38 12.06
N SER A 351 -16.44 -10.76 13.24
CA SER A 351 -15.20 -10.58 14.02
C SER A 351 -14.85 -11.76 14.94
N SER A 352 -15.65 -12.83 14.90
CA SER A 352 -15.43 -14.01 15.74
C SER A 352 -14.39 -14.94 15.12
N GLY A 353 -13.63 -15.66 15.94
CA GLY A 353 -12.65 -16.62 15.43
C GLY A 353 -13.29 -17.94 14.99
N TYR A 354 -12.99 -18.36 13.76
CA TYR A 354 -13.39 -19.66 13.19
C TYR A 354 -12.12 -20.49 12.93
N PRO A 355 -11.99 -21.74 13.40
CA PRO A 355 -10.89 -22.59 13.01
C PRO A 355 -11.02 -23.03 11.54
N PRO A 356 -9.91 -23.11 10.80
CA PRO A 356 -8.52 -22.97 11.25
C PRO A 356 -7.99 -21.53 11.39
N ALA A 357 -8.69 -20.50 10.90
CA ALA A 357 -8.22 -19.11 10.92
C ALA A 357 -7.92 -18.52 12.31
N ASN A 358 -8.45 -19.10 13.39
CA ASN A 358 -8.11 -18.73 14.77
C ASN A 358 -7.14 -19.68 15.48
N CYS A 359 -6.53 -20.63 14.76
CA CYS A 359 -5.42 -21.43 15.26
C CYS A 359 -4.11 -20.60 15.24
N SER A 360 -3.12 -20.98 16.03
CA SER A 360 -1.76 -20.43 15.91
C SER A 360 -1.00 -21.12 14.78
N ASN A 361 0.08 -20.49 14.28
CA ASN A 361 0.97 -21.03 13.23
C ASN A 361 0.28 -21.24 11.87
N VAL A 362 -0.62 -20.32 11.50
CA VAL A 362 -1.28 -20.22 10.19
C VAL A 362 -1.24 -18.77 9.72
N ILE A 363 -1.28 -18.56 8.41
CA ILE A 363 -1.52 -17.26 7.79
C ILE A 363 -3.02 -17.16 7.46
N SER A 364 -3.74 -16.34 8.22
CA SER A 364 -5.19 -16.16 8.09
C SER A 364 -5.53 -15.05 7.09
N VAL A 365 -6.31 -15.39 6.06
CA VAL A 365 -6.51 -14.54 4.87
C VAL A 365 -7.95 -14.04 4.76
N ALA A 366 -8.12 -12.71 4.82
CA ALA A 366 -9.37 -12.01 4.52
C ALA A 366 -9.57 -11.79 3.01
N ALA A 367 -10.83 -11.64 2.60
CA ALA A 367 -11.23 -11.46 1.21
C ALA A 367 -11.41 -9.98 0.86
N GLY A 368 -10.65 -9.56 -0.15
CA GLY A 368 -10.72 -8.24 -0.76
C GLY A 368 -11.52 -8.21 -2.06
N ALA A 369 -12.22 -7.11 -2.29
CA ALA A 369 -12.89 -6.76 -3.54
C ALA A 369 -11.94 -6.09 -4.55
N ASN A 370 -12.42 -5.83 -5.76
CA ASN A 370 -11.65 -5.36 -6.91
C ASN A 370 -11.21 -3.88 -6.85
N ASP A 371 -11.76 -3.14 -5.90
CA ASP A 371 -11.53 -1.73 -5.58
C ASP A 371 -10.62 -1.53 -4.35
N GLY A 372 -10.20 -2.61 -3.68
CA GLY A 372 -9.43 -2.54 -2.44
C GLY A 372 -10.26 -2.52 -1.15
N ALA A 373 -11.59 -2.64 -1.22
CA ALA A 373 -12.46 -2.76 -0.05
C ALA A 373 -12.51 -4.19 0.50
N ARG A 374 -12.89 -4.35 1.78
CA ARG A 374 -13.25 -5.67 2.32
C ARG A 374 -14.50 -6.18 1.61
N ALA A 375 -14.45 -7.38 1.02
CA ALA A 375 -15.65 -7.99 0.45
C ALA A 375 -16.71 -8.24 1.54
N TYR A 376 -18.00 -8.01 1.24
CA TYR A 376 -19.06 -7.88 2.26
C TYR A 376 -19.14 -9.07 3.21
N TYR A 377 -18.89 -10.27 2.70
CA TYR A 377 -18.99 -11.53 3.42
C TYR A 377 -17.74 -11.85 4.28
N SER A 378 -16.58 -11.23 4.03
CA SER A 378 -15.33 -11.64 4.69
C SER A 378 -15.42 -11.52 6.20
N ASN A 379 -14.97 -12.57 6.92
CA ASN A 379 -14.62 -12.41 8.32
C ASN A 379 -13.43 -11.44 8.48
N TYR A 380 -13.31 -10.85 9.66
CA TYR A 380 -12.37 -9.77 9.98
C TYR A 380 -11.93 -9.82 11.46
N GLY A 381 -11.05 -8.91 11.88
CA GLY A 381 -10.60 -8.73 13.26
C GLY A 381 -9.14 -9.13 13.50
N SER A 382 -8.74 -9.23 14.76
CA SER A 382 -7.34 -9.41 15.18
C SER A 382 -6.75 -10.81 14.91
N THR A 383 -7.48 -11.66 14.19
CA THR A 383 -7.03 -13.00 13.75
C THR A 383 -6.78 -13.06 12.25
N ILE A 384 -6.80 -11.91 11.55
CA ILE A 384 -6.42 -11.78 10.14
C ILE A 384 -4.97 -11.34 10.06
N ASP A 385 -4.17 -12.02 9.25
CA ASP A 385 -2.77 -11.67 9.01
C ASP A 385 -2.59 -10.81 7.77
N ILE A 386 -3.41 -11.03 6.73
CA ILE A 386 -3.32 -10.36 5.43
C ILE A 386 -4.67 -10.39 4.70
N THR A 387 -4.90 -9.42 3.80
CA THR A 387 -5.99 -9.46 2.81
C THR A 387 -5.46 -9.84 1.43
N ALA A 388 -6.23 -10.64 0.69
CA ALA A 388 -5.93 -10.97 -0.71
C ALA A 388 -7.22 -10.98 -1.55
N PRO A 389 -7.15 -11.03 -2.90
CA PRO A 389 -8.34 -10.97 -3.74
C PRO A 389 -9.27 -12.16 -3.49
N GLY A 390 -10.44 -11.89 -2.89
CA GLY A 390 -11.52 -12.87 -2.71
C GLY A 390 -12.69 -12.64 -3.66
N GLY A 391 -12.78 -11.44 -4.25
CA GLY A 391 -13.80 -11.04 -5.23
C GLY A 391 -15.14 -10.67 -4.59
N ASP A 392 -15.88 -9.80 -5.26
CA ASP A 392 -17.21 -9.39 -4.79
C ASP A 392 -18.14 -9.11 -5.96
N GLY A 393 -18.97 -10.11 -6.32
CA GLY A 393 -19.93 -10.02 -7.42
C GLY A 393 -21.13 -9.10 -7.15
N CYS A 394 -21.27 -8.58 -5.93
CA CYS A 394 -22.34 -7.66 -5.58
C CYS A 394 -21.99 -6.25 -6.06
N ASN A 395 -22.67 -5.78 -7.12
CA ASN A 395 -22.64 -4.39 -7.54
C ASN A 395 -23.94 -3.71 -7.04
N PRO A 396 -23.95 -3.12 -5.84
CA PRO A 396 -25.12 -2.44 -5.32
C PRO A 396 -25.46 -1.26 -6.24
N ASN A 397 -26.75 -1.00 -6.47
CA ASN A 397 -27.19 0.10 -7.35
C ASN A 397 -27.15 1.46 -6.61
N THR A 398 -26.07 1.68 -5.87
CA THR A 398 -25.80 2.82 -4.98
C THR A 398 -24.31 3.19 -5.07
N ASN A 399 -23.95 4.42 -4.71
CA ASN A 399 -22.56 4.87 -4.73
C ASN A 399 -21.76 4.41 -3.48
N SER A 400 -22.08 3.24 -2.93
CA SER A 400 -21.56 2.72 -1.66
C SER A 400 -21.36 1.21 -1.76
N GLU A 401 -20.16 0.71 -1.47
CA GLU A 401 -19.86 -0.72 -1.55
C GLU A 401 -20.66 -1.54 -0.51
N PRO A 402 -20.99 -2.81 -0.81
CA PRO A 402 -21.96 -3.57 -0.01
C PRO A 402 -21.41 -3.91 1.39
N THR A 403 -22.22 -3.69 2.42
CA THR A 403 -21.91 -4.06 3.82
C THR A 403 -22.36 -5.47 4.17
N SER A 404 -23.31 -5.97 3.40
CA SER A 404 -24.13 -7.12 3.71
C SER A 404 -24.78 -7.68 2.43
N LEU A 405 -25.26 -8.92 2.50
CA LEU A 405 -26.02 -9.51 1.38
C LEU A 405 -27.32 -8.73 1.07
N SER A 406 -27.88 -8.00 2.04
CA SER A 406 -29.06 -7.15 1.82
C SER A 406 -28.79 -5.94 0.93
N ASP A 407 -27.55 -5.43 0.89
CA ASP A 407 -27.20 -4.30 0.01
C ASP A 407 -27.14 -4.72 -1.47
N CYS A 408 -27.08 -6.03 -1.71
CA CYS A 408 -27.21 -6.65 -3.03
C CYS A 408 -28.67 -6.80 -3.50
N GLU A 409 -29.67 -6.60 -2.62
CA GLU A 409 -31.08 -6.67 -3.01
C GLU A 409 -31.48 -5.46 -3.86
N GLY A 410 -31.62 -5.67 -5.17
CA GLY A 410 -31.88 -4.60 -6.16
C GLY A 410 -30.62 -4.06 -6.84
N GLY A 411 -29.43 -4.56 -6.46
CA GLY A 411 -28.19 -4.38 -7.21
C GLY A 411 -28.12 -5.24 -8.48
N VAL A 412 -27.02 -5.09 -9.22
CA VAL A 412 -26.66 -5.96 -10.35
C VAL A 412 -25.64 -6.99 -9.86
N TRP A 413 -25.79 -8.25 -10.27
CA TRP A 413 -24.76 -9.25 -10.03
C TRP A 413 -23.75 -9.24 -11.20
N ASP A 414 -22.47 -9.11 -10.88
CA ASP A 414 -21.38 -9.01 -11.86
C ASP A 414 -20.27 -10.03 -11.55
N ASP A 415 -20.33 -11.18 -12.22
CA ASP A 415 -19.32 -12.24 -12.11
C ASP A 415 -17.89 -11.73 -12.43
N SER A 416 -17.73 -10.65 -13.22
CA SER A 416 -16.41 -10.12 -13.57
C SER A 416 -15.65 -9.49 -12.39
N ARG A 417 -16.35 -9.12 -11.30
CA ARG A 417 -15.75 -8.68 -10.03
C ARG A 417 -15.29 -9.85 -9.13
N MET A 418 -15.62 -11.09 -9.49
CA MET A 418 -15.28 -12.30 -8.73
C MET A 418 -13.96 -12.92 -9.22
N ILE A 419 -13.54 -14.05 -8.64
CA ILE A 419 -12.28 -14.72 -8.96
C ILE A 419 -12.50 -15.80 -10.03
N LEU A 420 -11.97 -15.58 -11.22
CA LEU A 420 -11.94 -16.57 -12.31
C LEU A 420 -10.81 -17.60 -12.13
N SER A 421 -11.15 -18.90 -12.20
CA SER A 421 -10.22 -20.03 -12.18
C SER A 421 -10.81 -21.27 -12.88
N THR A 422 -10.07 -22.39 -12.92
CA THR A 422 -10.49 -23.70 -13.46
C THR A 422 -11.69 -24.28 -12.72
N TYR A 423 -12.60 -24.93 -13.44
CA TYR A 423 -13.90 -25.35 -12.91
C TYR A 423 -14.45 -26.58 -13.67
N ASN A 424 -15.64 -27.03 -13.28
CA ASN A 424 -16.36 -28.08 -14.01
C ASN A 424 -17.86 -27.77 -14.14
N SER A 425 -18.47 -28.14 -15.27
CA SER A 425 -19.87 -27.81 -15.58
C SER A 425 -20.90 -28.80 -15.02
N GLY A 426 -20.48 -29.79 -14.24
CA GLY A 426 -21.37 -30.80 -13.66
C GLY A 426 -22.17 -30.25 -12.49
N THR A 427 -23.47 -30.52 -12.41
CA THR A 427 -24.30 -30.13 -11.24
C THR A 427 -24.29 -31.18 -10.14
N GLN A 428 -23.88 -32.41 -10.44
CA GLN A 428 -23.76 -33.51 -9.47
C GLN A 428 -22.43 -34.23 -9.72
N GLY A 429 -22.42 -35.30 -10.51
CA GLY A 429 -21.18 -35.88 -11.03
C GLY A 429 -20.46 -34.97 -12.04
N PRO A 430 -19.20 -35.25 -12.37
CA PRO A 430 -18.40 -34.43 -13.27
C PRO A 430 -19.02 -34.28 -14.67
N GLY A 431 -19.15 -33.03 -15.11
CA GLY A 431 -19.46 -32.61 -16.47
C GLY A 431 -18.22 -32.20 -17.25
N SER A 432 -18.38 -31.24 -18.17
CA SER A 432 -17.28 -30.72 -18.98
C SER A 432 -16.35 -29.83 -18.15
N ASN A 433 -15.05 -29.96 -18.38
CA ASN A 433 -14.04 -29.01 -17.90
C ASN A 433 -14.32 -27.61 -18.47
N ASN A 434 -14.35 -26.59 -17.61
CA ASN A 434 -14.58 -25.19 -17.98
C ASN A 434 -13.88 -24.27 -16.97
N TYR A 435 -14.22 -22.98 -16.98
CA TYR A 435 -13.70 -22.00 -16.02
C TYR A 435 -14.88 -21.26 -15.39
N GLY A 436 -14.78 -20.97 -14.11
CA GLY A 436 -15.87 -20.44 -13.30
C GLY A 436 -15.41 -19.28 -12.42
N TRP A 437 -16.36 -18.42 -12.10
CA TRP A 437 -16.17 -17.31 -11.18
C TRP A 437 -16.71 -17.72 -9.81
N LEU A 438 -15.86 -17.66 -8.78
CA LEU A 438 -16.26 -17.86 -7.39
C LEU A 438 -15.80 -16.65 -6.55
N GLN A 439 -16.46 -16.46 -5.41
CA GLN A 439 -16.03 -15.49 -4.41
C GLN A 439 -15.94 -16.14 -3.03
N GLY A 440 -15.03 -15.65 -2.21
CA GLY A 440 -14.84 -16.15 -0.85
C GLY A 440 -13.44 -15.86 -0.32
N THR A 441 -13.29 -15.92 1.01
CA THR A 441 -11.97 -16.09 1.64
C THR A 441 -11.28 -17.38 1.16
N SER A 442 -12.07 -18.37 0.74
CA SER A 442 -11.62 -19.56 0.01
C SER A 442 -10.87 -19.28 -1.29
N MET A 443 -11.15 -18.15 -1.96
CA MET A 443 -10.45 -17.71 -3.18
C MET A 443 -9.29 -16.77 -2.82
N ALA A 444 -9.35 -16.07 -1.69
CA ALA A 444 -8.25 -15.25 -1.18
C ALA A 444 -7.09 -16.09 -0.60
N ALA A 445 -7.37 -17.20 0.07
CA ALA A 445 -6.33 -18.11 0.60
C ALA A 445 -5.35 -18.66 -0.48
N PRO A 446 -5.81 -19.21 -1.64
CA PRO A 446 -4.90 -19.77 -2.64
C PRO A 446 -4.05 -18.70 -3.35
N HIS A 447 -4.50 -17.45 -3.37
CA HIS A 447 -3.68 -16.32 -3.80
C HIS A 447 -2.44 -16.16 -2.90
N VAL A 448 -2.62 -16.19 -1.58
CA VAL A 448 -1.53 -16.11 -0.60
C VAL A 448 -0.71 -17.40 -0.54
N ALA A 449 -1.31 -18.58 -0.74
CA ALA A 449 -0.58 -19.84 -0.83
C ALA A 449 0.32 -19.89 -2.08
N GLY A 450 -0.17 -19.39 -3.22
CA GLY A 450 0.65 -19.18 -4.41
C GLY A 450 1.79 -18.21 -4.16
N LEU A 451 1.54 -17.08 -3.48
CA LEU A 451 2.59 -16.12 -3.12
C LEU A 451 3.66 -16.74 -2.19
N ALA A 452 3.26 -17.47 -1.16
CA ALA A 452 4.19 -18.21 -0.30
C ALA A 452 5.05 -19.20 -1.12
N ALA A 453 4.47 -19.84 -2.14
CA ALA A 453 5.19 -20.75 -3.03
C ALA A 453 6.14 -20.02 -4.00
N LEU A 454 5.78 -18.82 -4.48
CA LEU A 454 6.68 -17.95 -5.25
C LEU A 454 7.88 -17.50 -4.40
N ILE A 455 7.66 -17.06 -3.15
CA ILE A 455 8.71 -16.68 -2.19
C ILE A 455 9.67 -17.85 -1.96
N LYS A 456 9.16 -19.05 -1.63
CA LYS A 456 9.99 -20.26 -1.46
C LYS A 456 10.62 -20.76 -2.77
N SER A 457 10.18 -20.26 -3.93
CA SER A 457 10.82 -20.55 -5.22
C SER A 457 12.01 -19.62 -5.51
N VAL A 458 12.10 -18.48 -4.83
CA VAL A 458 13.28 -17.60 -4.82
C VAL A 458 14.29 -18.10 -3.79
N ASP A 459 13.85 -18.36 -2.54
CA ASP A 459 14.67 -19.00 -1.51
C ASP A 459 13.88 -20.11 -0.78
N GLY A 460 14.19 -21.35 -1.13
CA GLY A 460 13.59 -22.54 -0.52
C GLY A 460 14.06 -22.86 0.90
N SER A 461 15.03 -22.11 1.45
CA SER A 461 15.50 -22.29 2.82
C SER A 461 14.67 -21.53 3.87
N LEU A 462 13.82 -20.60 3.43
CA LEU A 462 12.98 -19.78 4.29
C LEU A 462 12.01 -20.61 5.12
N THR A 463 11.98 -20.33 6.43
CA THR A 463 11.04 -20.94 7.38
C THR A 463 9.62 -20.38 7.20
N PRO A 464 8.57 -21.10 7.67
CA PRO A 464 7.20 -20.60 7.64
C PRO A 464 7.01 -19.21 8.27
N ALA A 465 7.76 -18.89 9.33
CA ALA A 465 7.72 -17.57 9.97
C ALA A 465 8.30 -16.46 9.07
N GLU A 466 9.41 -16.74 8.39
CA GLU A 466 10.05 -15.77 7.48
C GLU A 466 9.18 -15.53 6.24
N VAL A 467 8.53 -16.57 5.71
CA VAL A 467 7.57 -16.44 4.60
C VAL A 467 6.34 -15.62 5.01
N GLU A 468 5.75 -15.89 6.19
CA GLU A 468 4.65 -15.06 6.73
C GLU A 468 5.08 -13.61 6.90
N GLN A 469 6.26 -13.39 7.50
CA GLN A 469 6.78 -12.04 7.75
C GLN A 469 7.04 -11.30 6.44
N MET A 470 7.61 -11.93 5.40
CA MET A 470 7.77 -11.31 4.07
C MET A 470 6.44 -10.95 3.40
N ILE A 471 5.41 -11.79 3.52
CA ILE A 471 4.06 -11.51 3.00
C ILE A 471 3.43 -10.30 3.71
N LYS A 472 3.65 -10.18 5.01
CA LYS A 472 3.16 -9.04 5.81
C LYS A 472 4.00 -7.78 5.54
N ASP A 473 5.32 -7.90 5.43
CA ASP A 473 6.26 -6.78 5.22
C ASP A 473 6.19 -6.15 3.84
N SER A 474 5.74 -6.91 2.83
CA SER A 474 5.51 -6.41 1.47
C SER A 474 4.12 -5.83 1.23
N ALA A 475 3.19 -5.96 2.17
CA ALA A 475 1.78 -5.66 1.96
C ALA A 475 1.54 -4.18 1.61
N ASP A 476 0.70 -3.93 0.60
CA ASP A 476 0.25 -2.58 0.27
C ASP A 476 -0.72 -2.08 1.34
N SER A 477 -0.56 -0.82 1.76
CA SER A 477 -1.54 -0.13 2.60
C SER A 477 -2.93 -0.18 1.95
N PHE A 478 -3.97 -0.39 2.77
CA PHE A 478 -5.35 -0.35 2.31
C PHE A 478 -5.68 0.98 1.63
N ALA A 479 -6.37 0.90 0.48
CA ALA A 479 -6.86 2.08 -0.21
C ALA A 479 -7.87 2.83 0.66
N SER A 480 -7.87 4.17 0.59
CA SER A 480 -8.83 5.02 1.29
C SER A 480 -10.22 4.96 0.65
N VAL A 481 -10.88 3.81 0.74
CA VAL A 481 -12.29 3.62 0.37
C VAL A 481 -13.20 4.18 1.47
N PRO A 482 -14.25 4.97 1.16
CA PRO A 482 -15.11 5.57 2.19
C PRO A 482 -15.81 4.53 3.08
N ASP A 483 -16.34 3.47 2.47
CA ASP A 483 -17.04 2.37 3.11
C ASP A 483 -16.17 1.11 3.14
N HIS A 484 -16.33 0.25 4.16
CA HIS A 484 -15.51 -0.96 4.38
C HIS A 484 -14.01 -0.76 4.46
N GLN A 485 -13.60 0.28 5.22
CA GLN A 485 -12.20 0.49 5.60
C GLN A 485 -11.62 -0.74 6.29
N CYS A 486 -10.95 -1.58 5.51
CA CYS A 486 -9.92 -2.45 6.04
C CYS A 486 -8.85 -1.57 6.69
N THR A 487 -8.52 -1.89 7.93
CA THR A 487 -7.41 -1.31 8.65
C THR A 487 -6.49 -2.42 9.12
N THR A 488 -5.28 -2.06 9.52
CA THR A 488 -4.30 -3.03 10.04
C THR A 488 -4.75 -3.74 11.34
N SER A 489 -5.82 -3.28 12.00
CA SER A 489 -6.40 -3.94 13.17
C SER A 489 -7.55 -4.92 12.86
N ILE A 490 -8.10 -4.93 11.64
CA ILE A 490 -9.22 -5.81 11.26
C ILE A 490 -9.00 -6.63 9.98
N CYS A 491 -8.03 -6.27 9.14
CA CYS A 491 -7.76 -6.94 7.87
C CYS A 491 -6.30 -7.41 7.72
N GLY A 492 -5.54 -7.46 8.82
CA GLY A 492 -4.12 -7.82 8.78
C GLY A 492 -3.24 -6.73 8.16
N ALA A 493 -2.01 -7.08 7.79
CA ALA A 493 -0.95 -6.10 7.48
C ALA A 493 -1.25 -5.15 6.29
N GLY A 494 -2.09 -5.58 5.34
CA GLY A 494 -2.41 -4.84 4.12
C GLY A 494 -3.02 -5.76 3.05
N TYR A 495 -3.00 -5.31 1.80
CA TYR A 495 -3.22 -6.18 0.63
C TYR A 495 -1.91 -6.88 0.22
N ALA A 496 -1.98 -8.18 -0.06
CA ALA A 496 -0.82 -8.97 -0.47
C ALA A 496 -0.23 -8.51 -1.81
N ASN A 497 1.03 -8.09 -1.82
CA ASN A 497 1.76 -7.59 -2.99
C ASN A 497 2.87 -8.57 -3.41
N ALA A 498 2.67 -9.27 -4.52
CA ALA A 498 3.59 -10.30 -4.96
C ALA A 498 4.93 -9.74 -5.47
N THR A 499 4.92 -8.57 -6.13
CA THR A 499 6.15 -7.95 -6.64
C THR A 499 7.08 -7.56 -5.49
N ALA A 500 6.55 -6.85 -4.48
CA ALA A 500 7.35 -6.41 -3.33
C ALA A 500 7.84 -7.60 -2.47
N ALA A 501 7.04 -8.65 -2.33
CA ALA A 501 7.42 -9.87 -1.61
C ALA A 501 8.61 -10.59 -2.26
N LEU A 502 8.64 -10.68 -3.60
CA LEU A 502 9.73 -11.37 -4.30
C LEU A 502 11.00 -10.52 -4.34
N GLN A 503 10.89 -9.19 -4.39
CA GLN A 503 12.02 -8.27 -4.24
C GLN A 503 12.70 -8.43 -2.86
N LEU A 504 11.90 -8.55 -1.78
CA LEU A 504 12.39 -8.90 -0.44
C LEU A 504 13.09 -10.27 -0.42
N ALA A 505 12.45 -11.30 -0.98
CA ALA A 505 13.02 -12.65 -1.03
C ALA A 505 14.33 -12.74 -1.84
N ALA A 506 14.48 -11.92 -2.88
CA ALA A 506 15.68 -11.87 -3.73
C ALA A 506 16.87 -11.11 -3.11
N GLY A 507 16.70 -10.53 -1.91
CA GLY A 507 17.74 -9.72 -1.26
C GLY A 507 17.90 -8.31 -1.83
N GLY A 508 16.92 -7.83 -2.61
CA GLY A 508 16.78 -6.42 -2.95
C GLY A 508 16.33 -5.61 -1.73
N GLY A 509 16.80 -4.36 -1.61
CA GLY A 509 16.60 -3.56 -0.40
C GLY A 509 15.14 -3.34 0.02
N ASN A 510 14.89 -3.43 1.33
CA ASN A 510 13.58 -3.34 1.99
C ASN A 510 12.65 -2.21 1.52
N PRO A 511 11.39 -2.54 1.15
CA PRO A 511 10.23 -1.71 1.50
C PRO A 511 10.07 -1.62 3.04
N PRO A 512 9.44 -0.55 3.58
CA PRO A 512 9.33 -0.36 5.03
C PRO A 512 8.34 -1.34 5.71
N ASN A 513 8.78 -2.00 6.79
CA ASN A 513 7.97 -2.93 7.58
C ASN A 513 6.68 -2.30 8.19
N PRO A 514 5.49 -2.90 8.01
CA PRO A 514 4.28 -2.60 8.77
C PRO A 514 4.36 -3.25 10.15
N GLY A 515 4.98 -2.53 11.06
CA GLY A 515 5.20 -2.94 12.45
C GLY A 515 6.16 -2.00 13.18
N ASP A 516 7.06 -1.37 12.43
CA ASP A 516 7.85 -0.25 12.91
C ASP A 516 7.00 1.03 12.81
N THR A 517 6.77 1.71 13.94
CA THR A 517 6.14 3.04 13.87
C THR A 517 7.14 4.00 13.22
N VAL A 518 6.81 4.51 12.03
CA VAL A 518 7.66 5.49 11.35
C VAL A 518 7.68 6.78 12.17
N LEU A 519 8.87 7.16 12.62
CA LEU A 519 9.12 8.43 13.29
C LEU A 519 9.15 9.55 12.24
N THR A 520 8.41 10.62 12.50
CA THR A 520 8.59 11.88 11.78
C THR A 520 9.68 12.69 12.46
N LYS A 521 10.65 13.19 11.68
CA LYS A 521 11.75 14.07 12.14
C LYS A 521 11.26 15.11 13.16
N GLY A 522 11.83 15.10 14.36
CA GLY A 522 11.55 16.07 15.43
C GLY A 522 10.20 15.92 16.14
N VAL A 523 9.35 14.95 15.74
CA VAL A 523 8.04 14.71 16.35
C VAL A 523 8.15 13.64 17.43
N ALA A 524 7.64 13.94 18.62
CA ALA A 524 7.58 12.98 19.72
C ALA A 524 6.43 11.98 19.55
N VAL A 525 6.73 10.69 19.49
CA VAL A 525 5.75 9.64 19.76
C VAL A 525 5.66 9.49 21.28
N THR A 526 4.47 9.68 21.84
CA THR A 526 4.24 9.74 23.30
C THR A 526 3.30 8.62 23.78
N GLY A 527 3.22 8.40 25.09
CA GLY A 527 2.34 7.37 25.67
C GLY A 527 2.89 5.94 25.62
N LEU A 528 4.14 5.77 25.17
CA LEU A 528 4.77 4.47 24.95
C LEU A 528 4.85 3.67 26.25
N SER A 529 4.40 2.42 26.18
CA SER A 529 4.26 1.53 27.33
C SER A 529 4.51 0.09 26.92
N ALA A 530 5.22 -0.69 27.74
CA ALA A 530 5.44 -2.11 27.50
C ALA A 530 5.61 -2.90 28.81
N ALA A 531 5.16 -4.15 28.82
CA ALA A 531 5.44 -5.09 29.91
C ALA A 531 6.91 -5.54 29.87
N LYS A 532 7.44 -6.07 30.98
CA LYS A 532 8.81 -6.58 31.06
C LYS A 532 9.10 -7.61 29.95
N ASN A 533 10.27 -7.47 29.31
CA ASN A 533 10.73 -8.19 28.12
C ASN A 533 9.96 -7.87 26.82
N GLY A 534 8.98 -6.95 26.84
CA GLY A 534 8.33 -6.43 25.63
C GLY A 534 9.27 -5.54 24.83
N GLN A 535 9.08 -5.50 23.52
CA GLN A 535 9.85 -4.67 22.59
C GLN A 535 8.90 -3.79 21.77
N LEU A 536 9.22 -2.50 21.66
CA LEU A 536 8.60 -1.57 20.72
C LEU A 536 9.62 -1.25 19.63
N ARG A 537 9.19 -1.11 18.37
CA ARG A 537 10.08 -0.84 17.23
C ARG A 537 9.60 0.32 16.38
N PHE A 538 10.56 1.04 15.82
CA PHE A 538 10.37 2.29 15.10
C PHE A 538 11.42 2.41 13.99
N THR A 539 11.11 3.18 12.96
CA THR A 539 12.07 3.55 11.91
C THR A 539 12.14 5.05 11.71
N LEU A 540 13.30 5.56 11.32
CA LEU A 540 13.46 6.93 10.83
C LEU A 540 14.27 6.89 9.54
N ALA A 541 13.68 7.37 8.45
CA ALA A 541 14.39 7.60 7.21
C ALA A 541 15.27 8.85 7.36
N VAL A 542 16.59 8.68 7.28
CA VAL A 542 17.56 9.77 7.41
C VAL A 542 18.08 10.13 6.02
N PRO A 543 17.82 11.34 5.49
CA PRO A 543 18.18 11.71 4.14
C PRO A 543 19.69 11.92 3.98
N SER A 544 20.17 11.89 2.73
CA SER A 544 21.55 12.25 2.41
C SER A 544 21.86 13.70 2.82
N GLY A 545 23.08 13.92 3.31
CA GLY A 545 23.52 15.20 3.87
C GLY A 545 22.96 15.52 5.25
N ALA A 546 22.28 14.59 5.92
CA ALA A 546 21.87 14.80 7.30
C ALA A 546 23.07 14.84 8.27
N SER A 547 22.95 15.59 9.36
CA SER A 547 23.94 15.62 10.45
C SER A 547 23.27 15.61 11.83
N ASN A 548 24.03 15.34 12.89
CA ASN A 548 23.53 15.38 14.28
C ASN A 548 22.22 14.58 14.52
N LEU A 549 22.13 13.39 13.92
CA LEU A 549 21.00 12.48 14.17
C LEU A 549 20.99 12.09 15.64
N SER A 550 19.84 12.19 16.30
CA SER A 550 19.63 11.81 17.69
C SER A 550 18.32 11.03 17.87
N PHE A 551 18.33 10.08 18.78
CA PHE A 551 17.14 9.36 19.24
C PHE A 551 17.02 9.51 20.75
N ASN A 552 16.10 10.35 21.20
CA ASN A 552 15.92 10.72 22.59
C ASN A 552 14.67 10.06 23.17
N MET A 553 14.84 9.27 24.23
CA MET A 553 13.76 8.78 25.08
C MET A 553 13.65 9.62 26.35
N SER A 554 12.42 9.91 26.78
CA SER A 554 12.20 10.63 28.04
C SER A 554 10.83 10.39 28.66
N GLY A 555 10.74 10.66 29.97
CA GLY A 555 9.48 10.69 30.71
C GLY A 555 8.95 9.33 31.16
N GLY A 556 7.69 9.32 31.57
CA GLY A 556 7.02 8.12 32.04
C GLY A 556 7.57 7.55 33.36
N SER A 557 7.36 6.25 33.55
CA SER A 557 7.89 5.45 34.68
C SER A 557 8.36 4.08 34.19
N GLY A 558 9.16 3.37 35.00
CA GLY A 558 9.73 2.07 34.63
C GLY A 558 11.15 2.15 34.04
N ASP A 559 11.51 1.14 33.24
CA ASP A 559 12.87 0.97 32.71
C ASP A 559 12.85 0.34 31.31
N GLY A 560 12.87 1.18 30.27
CA GLY A 560 13.02 0.78 28.87
C GLY A 560 14.39 1.18 28.29
N ASP A 561 15.16 0.20 27.85
CA ASP A 561 16.48 0.36 27.20
C ASP A 561 16.32 0.77 25.71
N LEU A 562 17.13 1.72 25.23
CA LEU A 562 17.22 2.12 23.83
C LEU A 562 18.30 1.35 23.06
N TYR A 563 17.95 0.87 21.86
CA TYR A 563 18.88 0.31 20.89
C TYR A 563 18.61 0.91 19.51
N VAL A 564 19.65 1.29 18.78
CA VAL A 564 19.55 1.87 17.43
C VAL A 564 20.53 1.16 16.49
N LYS A 565 20.10 0.91 15.24
CA LYS A 565 20.95 0.33 14.18
C LYS A 565 20.57 0.84 12.80
N PHE A 566 21.56 1.10 11.95
CA PHE A 566 21.40 1.48 10.55
C PHE A 566 21.16 0.26 9.65
N GLY A 567 20.25 0.40 8.68
CA GLY A 567 20.00 -0.56 7.60
C GLY A 567 19.44 -1.93 8.01
N SER A 568 19.21 -2.17 9.30
CA SER A 568 18.67 -3.43 9.84
C SER A 568 18.14 -3.23 11.27
N ALA A 569 17.19 -4.06 11.69
CA ALA A 569 16.64 -4.01 13.04
C ALA A 569 17.70 -4.36 14.11
N PRO A 570 17.84 -3.57 15.19
CA PRO A 570 18.74 -3.91 16.29
C PRO A 570 18.21 -5.12 17.10
N THR A 571 19.14 -5.89 17.66
CA THR A 571 18.87 -6.90 18.69
C THR A 571 19.59 -6.53 19.99
N THR A 572 19.30 -7.23 21.08
CA THR A 572 20.04 -7.07 22.35
C THR A 572 21.53 -7.42 22.27
N SER A 573 22.00 -7.98 21.15
CA SER A 573 23.40 -8.37 20.91
C SER A 573 24.02 -7.76 19.63
N SER A 574 23.24 -7.03 18.83
CA SER A 574 23.69 -6.38 17.59
C SER A 574 22.98 -5.03 17.43
N TYR A 575 23.72 -3.95 17.63
CA TYR A 575 23.25 -2.56 17.60
C TYR A 575 24.43 -1.65 17.27
N ASP A 576 24.15 -0.45 16.79
CA ASP A 576 25.17 0.58 16.53
C ASP A 576 25.26 1.55 17.72
N CYS A 577 24.16 1.74 18.46
CA CYS A 577 24.13 2.47 19.72
C CYS A 577 23.24 1.78 20.78
N ARG A 578 23.72 1.77 22.03
CA ARG A 578 22.99 1.41 23.26
C ARG A 578 23.52 2.28 24.42
N PRO A 579 22.70 3.09 25.13
CA PRO A 579 23.20 4.11 26.08
C PRO A 579 23.68 3.62 27.45
N TRP A 580 23.33 2.39 27.88
CA TRP A 580 23.70 1.82 29.20
C TRP A 580 23.28 2.67 30.41
N LYS A 581 22.12 3.32 30.31
CA LYS A 581 21.49 4.03 31.43
C LYS A 581 20.49 3.10 32.12
N SER A 582 19.86 3.60 33.18
CA SER A 582 18.79 2.93 33.90
C SER A 582 17.61 3.89 34.02
N GLY A 583 16.42 3.42 33.67
CA GLY A 583 15.23 4.26 33.53
C GLY A 583 15.16 4.94 32.17
N ASN A 584 13.96 5.40 31.81
CA ASN A 584 13.55 5.77 30.46
C ASN A 584 14.26 6.98 29.79
N ASN A 585 15.25 7.61 30.44
CA ASN A 585 15.92 8.82 29.93
C ASN A 585 17.20 8.45 29.17
N GLU A 586 17.01 7.94 27.95
CA GLU A 586 18.04 7.38 27.08
C GLU A 586 18.29 8.25 25.85
N ASN A 587 19.51 8.24 25.30
CA ASN A 587 19.82 8.97 24.07
C ASN A 587 20.91 8.28 23.24
N CYS A 588 20.73 8.24 21.93
CA CYS A 588 21.68 7.77 20.94
C CYS A 588 21.96 8.83 19.86
N ASP A 589 23.19 9.37 19.84
CA ASP A 589 23.63 10.41 18.90
C ASP A 589 24.57 9.85 17.81
N PHE A 590 24.39 10.33 16.59
CA PHE A 590 25.23 10.09 15.41
C PHE A 590 25.55 11.43 14.74
N ALA A 591 26.73 12.00 15.04
CA ALA A 591 27.15 13.30 14.49
C ALA A 591 27.25 13.32 12.95
N SER A 592 27.57 12.16 12.35
CA SER A 592 27.62 11.97 10.90
C SER A 592 26.85 10.69 10.55
N PRO A 593 25.51 10.76 10.45
CA PRO A 593 24.67 9.61 10.15
C PRO A 593 24.85 9.15 8.70
N GLN A 594 24.56 7.88 8.46
CA GLN A 594 24.52 7.31 7.11
C GLN A 594 23.13 7.60 6.49
N ALA A 595 23.10 7.91 5.19
CA ALA A 595 21.84 8.13 4.49
C ALA A 595 21.09 6.79 4.32
N GLY A 596 19.83 6.72 4.77
CA GLY A 596 19.01 5.51 4.76
C GLY A 596 18.21 5.33 6.05
N THR A 597 17.66 4.15 6.25
CA THR A 597 16.77 3.85 7.38
C THR A 597 17.56 3.47 8.63
N TYR A 598 17.30 4.20 9.73
CA TYR A 598 17.68 3.79 11.07
C TYR A 598 16.49 3.07 11.73
N HIS A 599 16.73 1.88 12.25
CA HIS A 599 15.78 1.12 13.05
C HIS A 599 16.08 1.32 14.53
N VAL A 600 15.04 1.50 15.33
CA VAL A 600 15.09 1.77 16.76
C VAL A 600 14.26 0.70 17.47
N MET A 601 14.80 0.14 18.54
CA MET A 601 14.10 -0.77 19.44
C MET A 601 14.16 -0.22 20.86
N ILE A 602 13.00 -0.15 21.52
CA ILE A 602 12.89 0.02 22.96
C ILE A 602 12.62 -1.35 23.58
N ASN A 603 13.51 -1.82 24.45
CA ASN A 603 13.37 -3.11 25.13
C ASN A 603 13.08 -2.90 26.63
N ALA A 604 11.93 -3.39 27.10
CA ALA A 604 11.47 -3.23 28.47
C ALA A 604 12.27 -4.10 29.46
N TYR A 605 13.37 -3.58 30.00
CA TYR A 605 14.15 -4.26 31.05
C TYR A 605 13.32 -4.48 32.33
N SER A 606 12.46 -3.50 32.65
CA SER A 606 11.27 -3.68 33.46
C SER A 606 10.06 -3.09 32.74
N ALA A 607 8.84 -3.30 33.27
CA ALA A 607 7.66 -2.70 32.65
C ALA A 607 7.73 -1.17 32.72
N PHE A 608 7.49 -0.48 31.60
CA PHE A 608 7.49 0.97 31.52
C PHE A 608 6.16 1.51 30.97
N SER A 609 5.86 2.77 31.26
CA SER A 609 4.62 3.42 30.80
C SER A 609 4.75 4.93 30.66
N ASN A 610 4.00 5.50 29.72
CA ASN A 610 3.95 6.93 29.37
C ASN A 610 5.31 7.54 28.97
N VAL A 611 6.15 6.75 28.30
CA VAL A 611 7.44 7.19 27.74
C VAL A 611 7.20 7.91 26.41
N SER A 612 8.12 8.80 26.05
CA SER A 612 8.15 9.48 24.75
C SER A 612 9.47 9.19 24.03
N LEU A 613 9.42 8.97 22.72
CA LEU A 613 10.57 8.82 21.82
C LEU A 613 10.53 9.91 20.74
N VAL A 614 11.63 10.60 20.54
CA VAL A 614 11.85 11.55 19.44
C VAL A 614 13.05 11.06 18.62
N GLY A 615 12.90 10.98 17.30
CA GLY A 615 14.02 10.89 16.37
C GLY A 615 14.15 12.20 15.59
N ASP A 616 15.34 12.81 15.60
CA ASP A 616 15.59 14.08 14.90
C ASP A 616 17.00 14.13 14.31
N TYR A 617 17.20 14.92 13.26
CA TYR A 617 18.47 15.14 12.57
C TYR A 617 18.43 16.51 11.88
N ASP A 618 19.58 17.12 11.64
CA ASP A 618 19.66 18.30 10.78
C ASP A 618 19.56 17.85 9.32
N THR A 619 18.64 18.41 8.54
CA THR A 619 18.66 18.27 7.06
C THR A 619 19.72 19.21 6.49
N GLY A 620 20.56 18.72 5.56
CA GLY A 620 21.74 19.39 5.00
C GLY A 620 21.54 20.70 4.22
N SER A 621 20.44 21.43 4.44
CA SER A 621 20.18 22.79 3.98
C SER A 621 20.18 23.85 5.09
N ASN A 622 20.31 23.46 6.37
CA ASN A 622 20.47 24.40 7.49
C ASN A 622 21.85 24.27 8.16
N PRO A 623 22.55 25.39 8.43
CA PRO A 623 23.75 25.40 9.26
C PRO A 623 23.44 25.10 10.74
N PRO A 624 24.45 24.79 11.58
CA PRO A 624 24.21 24.34 12.96
C PRO A 624 23.57 25.40 13.85
N GLY A 625 22.47 25.01 14.51
CA GLY A 625 21.85 25.71 15.63
C GLY A 625 21.07 26.97 15.25
N GLY A 626 19.74 26.92 15.37
CA GLY A 626 18.85 28.09 15.31
C GLY A 626 17.51 27.77 14.65
N GLY A 627 17.53 27.23 13.43
CA GLY A 627 16.34 26.76 12.73
C GLY A 627 15.52 27.87 12.03
N ALA A 628 14.31 27.54 11.57
CA ALA A 628 13.47 28.47 10.83
C ALA A 628 12.55 29.28 11.77
N LEU A 629 12.63 30.61 11.67
CA LEU A 629 11.74 31.55 12.34
C LEU A 629 10.37 31.58 11.66
N THR A 630 9.32 31.83 12.44
CA THR A 630 7.97 32.12 11.94
C THR A 630 7.69 33.62 12.03
N ASN A 631 7.05 34.20 11.01
CA ASN A 631 6.76 35.64 10.94
C ASN A 631 6.04 36.16 12.21
N GLY A 632 6.68 37.08 12.93
CA GLY A 632 6.15 37.71 14.15
C GLY A 632 6.24 36.85 15.42
N VAL A 633 6.77 35.63 15.35
CA VAL A 633 6.95 34.74 16.50
C VAL A 633 8.35 34.92 17.10
N ALA A 634 8.43 34.83 18.43
CA ALA A 634 9.66 34.99 19.18
C ALA A 634 10.29 33.62 19.49
N GLU A 635 11.49 33.37 18.96
CA GLU A 635 12.37 32.31 19.46
C GLU A 635 13.05 32.77 20.75
N THR A 636 12.85 32.04 21.85
CA THR A 636 13.23 32.48 23.20
C THR A 636 14.17 31.49 23.89
N GLY A 637 14.83 31.92 24.96
CA GLY A 637 15.78 31.08 25.71
C GLY A 637 17.18 30.96 25.07
N LEU A 638 17.41 31.69 23.98
CA LEU A 638 18.64 31.60 23.19
C LEU A 638 19.87 31.94 24.03
N SER A 639 20.87 31.06 23.97
CA SER A 639 22.08 31.14 24.80
C SER A 639 23.28 30.64 24.02
N GLY A 640 24.46 31.26 24.21
CA GLY A 640 25.67 30.91 23.45
C GLY A 640 26.95 31.26 24.21
N ALA A 641 28.01 30.48 24.01
CA ALA A 641 29.34 30.75 24.56
C ALA A 641 30.06 31.86 23.77
N ALA A 642 31.04 32.54 24.36
CA ALA A 642 31.79 33.59 23.65
C ALA A 642 32.42 33.06 22.34
N SER A 643 32.29 33.84 21.26
CA SER A 643 32.62 33.47 19.87
C SER A 643 31.78 32.35 19.22
N SER A 644 30.70 31.87 19.85
CA SER A 644 29.72 31.01 19.16
C SER A 644 28.89 31.78 18.14
N GLU A 645 28.47 31.10 17.08
CA GLU A 645 27.56 31.60 16.05
C GLU A 645 26.36 30.64 15.96
N THR A 646 25.16 31.21 15.85
CA THR A 646 23.86 30.51 15.81
C THR A 646 23.08 31.07 14.63
N PHE A 647 22.61 30.22 13.73
CA PHE A 647 22.05 30.60 12.43
C PHE A 647 20.57 30.23 12.30
N PHE A 648 19.77 31.20 11.88
CA PHE A 648 18.34 31.05 11.64
C PHE A 648 17.98 31.41 10.20
N THR A 649 16.80 31.00 9.74
CA THR A 649 16.21 31.44 8.47
C THR A 649 14.81 32.02 8.68
N LEU A 650 14.39 32.93 7.80
CA LEU A 650 13.00 33.36 7.67
C LEU A 650 12.68 33.46 6.17
N ASP A 651 11.71 32.69 5.70
CA ASP A 651 11.20 32.84 4.33
C ASP A 651 10.26 34.03 4.26
N VAL A 652 10.55 34.94 3.33
CA VAL A 652 9.81 36.19 3.15
C VAL A 652 9.10 36.16 1.79
N PRO A 653 7.76 36.24 1.75
CA PRO A 653 6.99 36.08 0.52
C PRO A 653 7.12 37.30 -0.41
N SER A 654 6.80 37.07 -1.68
CA SER A 654 6.79 38.14 -2.67
C SER A 654 5.79 39.24 -2.30
N GLY A 655 6.29 40.48 -2.30
CA GLY A 655 5.51 41.65 -1.93
C GLY A 655 5.66 42.05 -0.46
N ALA A 656 6.31 41.30 0.43
CA ALA A 656 6.48 41.75 1.81
C ALA A 656 7.12 43.16 1.94
N SER A 657 6.76 43.85 3.02
CA SER A 657 7.18 45.19 3.43
C SER A 657 7.51 45.18 4.93
N ASP A 658 8.10 46.26 5.46
CA ASP A 658 8.42 46.42 6.90
C ASP A 658 9.22 45.28 7.57
N LEU A 659 9.98 44.50 6.78
CA LEU A 659 10.77 43.37 7.30
C LEU A 659 11.79 43.85 8.33
N SER A 660 11.74 43.25 9.53
CA SER A 660 12.63 43.54 10.64
C SER A 660 13.00 42.27 11.40
N PHE A 661 14.21 42.26 11.96
CA PHE A 661 14.71 41.25 12.88
C PHE A 661 15.09 41.93 14.18
N VAL A 662 14.44 41.55 15.28
CA VAL A 662 14.59 42.16 16.61
C VAL A 662 15.14 41.13 17.56
N MET A 663 16.30 41.42 18.15
CA MET A 663 16.88 40.65 19.24
C MET A 663 16.69 41.42 20.55
N SER A 664 16.26 40.75 21.62
CA SER A 664 15.98 41.43 22.89
C SER A 664 16.10 40.53 24.12
N GLY A 665 16.27 41.15 25.28
CA GLY A 665 16.28 40.47 26.58
C GLY A 665 17.58 39.74 26.91
N GLY A 666 17.51 38.84 27.91
CA GLY A 666 18.64 38.05 28.36
C GLY A 666 19.77 38.82 29.05
N SER A 667 20.92 38.18 29.15
CA SER A 667 22.21 38.75 29.61
C SER A 667 23.34 38.40 28.64
N GLY A 668 24.48 39.10 28.74
CA GLY A 668 25.64 38.92 27.85
C GLY A 668 25.73 39.95 26.73
N ASP A 669 26.47 39.60 25.67
CA ASP A 669 26.70 40.46 24.50
C ASP A 669 26.66 39.64 23.21
N ALA A 670 25.48 39.60 22.59
CA ALA A 670 25.21 38.97 21.30
C ALA A 670 25.02 40.04 20.21
N ASP A 671 25.70 39.86 19.08
CA ASP A 671 25.57 40.65 17.85
C ASP A 671 24.61 39.98 16.84
N LEU A 672 23.78 40.75 16.17
CA LEU A 672 22.87 40.33 15.11
C LEU A 672 23.40 40.69 13.72
N TYR A 673 23.39 39.72 12.81
CA TYR A 673 23.69 39.89 11.38
C TYR A 673 22.58 39.27 10.54
N VAL A 674 22.17 39.93 9.46
CA VAL A 674 21.11 39.43 8.56
C VAL A 674 21.59 39.54 7.10
N LYS A 675 21.26 38.55 6.27
CA LYS A 675 21.56 38.54 4.83
C LYS A 675 20.51 37.78 4.01
N TYR A 676 20.14 38.32 2.86
CA TYR A 676 19.22 37.70 1.90
C TYR A 676 19.92 36.63 1.03
N GLY A 677 19.26 35.50 0.81
CA GLY A 677 19.64 34.44 -0.12
C GLY A 677 20.98 33.73 0.15
N SER A 678 21.66 34.05 1.25
CA SER A 678 22.92 33.43 1.68
C SER A 678 23.21 33.72 3.15
N GLN A 679 23.94 32.82 3.82
CA GLN A 679 24.32 32.95 5.22
C GLN A 679 25.21 34.19 5.45
N PRO A 680 24.91 35.06 6.44
CA PRO A 680 25.78 36.19 6.78
C PRO A 680 27.09 35.72 7.41
N THR A 681 28.14 36.52 7.23
CA THR A 681 29.43 36.40 7.92
C THR A 681 29.80 37.76 8.52
N THR A 682 30.78 37.82 9.41
CA THR A 682 31.24 39.11 9.99
C THR A 682 31.80 40.11 8.97
N SER A 683 32.04 39.68 7.73
CA SER A 683 32.50 40.52 6.60
C SER A 683 31.50 40.61 5.43
N SER A 684 30.36 39.92 5.50
CA SER A 684 29.32 39.96 4.45
C SER A 684 27.95 39.77 5.07
N TYR A 685 27.20 40.87 5.16
CA TYR A 685 25.86 40.95 5.72
C TYR A 685 25.14 42.10 5.01
N ASP A 686 23.80 42.07 5.03
CA ASP A 686 22.97 43.14 4.50
C ASP A 686 22.51 44.09 5.61
N CYS A 687 22.45 43.59 6.86
CA CYS A 687 22.26 44.42 8.05
C CYS A 687 23.08 43.91 9.27
N ARG A 688 23.60 44.86 10.05
CA ARG A 688 24.22 44.68 11.38
C ARG A 688 23.97 45.96 12.23
N PRO A 689 23.39 45.91 13.44
CA PRO A 689 22.95 47.12 14.16
C PRO A 689 24.02 47.94 14.89
N TRP A 690 25.23 47.41 15.07
CA TRP A 690 26.38 48.07 15.74
C TRP A 690 26.08 48.59 17.15
N LYS A 691 25.41 47.78 17.98
CA LYS A 691 25.23 48.06 19.41
C LYS A 691 26.15 47.17 20.25
N SER A 692 25.95 47.24 21.56
CA SER A 692 26.62 46.42 22.57
C SER A 692 25.56 45.93 23.54
N GLY A 693 25.56 44.64 23.84
CA GLY A 693 24.49 43.97 24.56
C GLY A 693 23.34 43.54 23.63
N ASN A 694 22.61 42.52 24.05
CA ASN A 694 21.68 41.74 23.23
C ASN A 694 20.48 42.48 22.57
N ASN A 695 20.27 43.77 22.84
CA ASN A 695 19.07 44.51 22.36
C ASN A 695 19.34 45.17 21.00
N GLU A 696 19.30 44.35 19.96
CA GLU A 696 19.65 44.70 18.58
C GLU A 696 18.43 44.69 17.64
N THR A 697 18.48 45.46 16.55
CA THR A 697 17.37 45.55 15.59
C THR A 697 17.85 45.82 14.18
N CYS A 698 17.51 44.95 13.25
CA CYS A 698 17.83 45.03 11.84
C CYS A 698 16.56 45.22 10.99
N ASN A 699 16.33 46.44 10.50
CA ASN A 699 15.23 46.75 9.59
C ASN A 699 15.73 46.69 8.14
N ILE A 700 15.04 45.92 7.29
CA ILE A 700 15.40 45.72 5.89
C ILE A 700 14.61 46.71 5.03
N SER A 701 15.29 47.72 4.50
CA SER A 701 14.68 48.83 3.74
C SER A 701 14.26 48.46 2.31
N THR A 702 14.73 47.34 1.78
CA THR A 702 14.33 46.81 0.47
C THR A 702 14.09 45.32 0.64
N VAL A 703 12.84 44.95 0.86
CA VAL A 703 12.42 43.57 1.09
C VAL A 703 12.42 42.81 -0.22
N GLN A 704 12.96 41.59 -0.21
CA GLN A 704 13.10 40.71 -1.37
C GLN A 704 12.36 39.39 -1.10
N ALA A 705 11.82 38.78 -2.15
CA ALA A 705 11.05 37.54 -2.06
C ALA A 705 11.99 36.33 -1.97
N GLY A 706 12.10 35.69 -0.80
CA GLY A 706 12.93 34.52 -0.57
C GLY A 706 13.47 34.45 0.87
N THR A 707 14.41 33.53 1.10
CA THR A 707 14.96 33.26 2.43
C THR A 707 15.94 34.36 2.88
N TYR A 708 15.68 34.93 4.06
CA TYR A 708 16.66 35.71 4.82
C TYR A 708 17.33 34.82 5.85
N HIS A 709 18.66 34.82 5.86
CA HIS A 709 19.47 34.13 6.85
C HIS A 709 19.90 35.12 7.93
N VAL A 710 19.82 34.70 9.19
CA VAL A 710 20.19 35.46 10.37
C VAL A 710 21.31 34.74 11.10
N MET A 711 22.29 35.48 11.61
CA MET A 711 23.31 34.98 12.53
C MET A 711 23.26 35.79 13.82
N ILE A 712 23.13 35.10 14.93
CA ILE A 712 23.49 35.62 16.25
C ILE A 712 24.93 35.19 16.53
N ARG A 713 25.83 36.14 16.81
CA ARG A 713 27.21 35.86 17.19
C ARG A 713 27.49 36.38 18.60
N ALA A 714 27.96 35.51 19.47
CA ALA A 714 28.38 35.87 20.83
C ALA A 714 29.69 36.69 20.81
N TYR A 715 29.62 38.01 21.01
CA TYR A 715 30.82 38.80 21.32
C TYR A 715 31.34 38.44 22.72
N SER A 716 30.42 38.26 23.67
CA SER A 716 30.64 37.54 24.92
C SER A 716 29.53 36.50 25.14
N ALA A 717 29.69 35.60 26.11
CA ALA A 717 28.68 34.58 26.36
C ALA A 717 27.32 35.22 26.74
N TYR A 718 26.25 34.76 26.12
CA TYR A 718 24.89 35.28 26.30
C TYR A 718 23.91 34.20 26.75
N SER A 719 22.81 34.60 27.39
CA SER A 719 21.78 33.67 27.85
C SER A 719 20.38 34.29 27.91
N ASN A 720 19.35 33.47 27.68
CA ASN A 720 17.93 33.84 27.69
C ASN A 720 17.55 35.02 26.77
N VAL A 721 18.19 35.08 25.60
CA VAL A 721 17.87 36.06 24.55
C VAL A 721 16.64 35.61 23.75
N SER A 722 15.92 36.59 23.21
CA SER A 722 14.80 36.40 22.29
C SER A 722 15.13 36.96 20.91
N LEU A 723 14.81 36.24 19.83
CA LEU A 723 14.89 36.72 18.44
C LEU A 723 13.49 36.65 17.78
N VAL A 724 13.04 37.73 17.17
CA VAL A 724 11.83 37.82 16.35
C VAL A 724 12.23 38.23 14.94
N GLY A 725 11.78 37.50 13.93
CA GLY A 725 11.77 37.98 12.54
C GLY A 725 10.33 38.29 12.15
N SER A 726 10.05 39.49 11.62
CA SER A 726 8.70 39.94 11.29
C SER A 726 8.63 40.80 10.04
N TYR A 727 7.59 40.66 9.22
CA TYR A 727 7.30 41.51 8.07
C TYR A 727 5.79 41.73 7.89
N THR A 728 5.44 42.87 7.31
CA THR A 728 4.11 43.13 6.73
C THR A 728 4.04 42.45 5.36
N GLU A 729 2.91 41.89 4.95
CA GLU A 729 2.73 41.39 3.59
C GLU A 729 2.07 42.46 2.71
N ASN A 730 2.71 42.95 1.62
CA ASN A 730 1.90 43.64 0.61
C ASN A 730 1.07 42.59 -0.13
N SER A 731 -0.14 42.38 0.38
CA SER A 731 -1.26 42.06 -0.48
C SER A 731 -1.33 43.13 -1.58
N GLY A 732 -1.24 42.72 -2.85
CA GLY A 732 -1.82 43.51 -3.93
C GLY A 732 -3.30 43.69 -3.59
N GLY A 733 -3.68 44.92 -3.23
CA GLY A 733 -4.82 45.20 -2.34
C GLY A 733 -6.19 44.83 -2.88
N GLY A 734 -6.53 43.54 -2.81
CA GLY A 734 -7.87 43.03 -2.59
C GLY A 734 -7.75 41.94 -1.54
N ASN A 735 -8.24 42.24 -0.34
CA ASN A 735 -8.79 41.28 0.62
C ASN A 735 -8.66 39.79 0.21
N GLN A 736 -7.81 39.01 0.89
CA GLN A 736 -8.08 37.57 1.12
C GLN A 736 -9.22 37.42 2.17
N ASN A 737 -10.25 38.24 1.97
CA ASN A 737 -11.56 38.06 2.53
C ASN A 737 -12.46 37.32 1.52
N PHE A 738 -12.24 37.43 0.20
CA PHE A 738 -13.06 36.74 -0.80
C PHE A 738 -12.51 35.34 -1.14
N TYR A 739 -13.32 34.32 -0.96
CA TYR A 739 -13.03 32.92 -1.32
C TYR A 739 -14.23 32.34 -2.09
N GLN A 740 -14.00 31.42 -3.04
CA GLN A 740 -15.08 30.82 -3.83
C GLN A 740 -14.87 29.32 -4.09
N ASN A 741 -15.98 28.60 -4.28
CA ASN A 741 -16.04 27.25 -4.85
C ASN A 741 -17.07 27.25 -5.99
N GLY A 742 -16.64 26.87 -7.19
CA GLY A 742 -17.47 26.78 -8.40
C GLY A 742 -17.56 25.36 -8.95
N ASN A 743 -17.44 24.34 -8.09
CA ASN A 743 -17.68 22.95 -8.43
C ASN A 743 -19.16 22.63 -8.23
N ASN A 744 -19.79 22.02 -9.24
CA ASN A 744 -21.19 21.66 -9.18
C ASN A 744 -21.41 20.54 -8.14
N VAL A 745 -22.34 20.76 -7.21
CA VAL A 745 -22.71 19.79 -6.16
C VAL A 745 -24.21 19.50 -6.23
N SER A 746 -24.57 18.30 -6.68
CA SER A 746 -25.97 17.85 -6.82
C SER A 746 -26.73 17.89 -5.51
N ILE A 747 -27.93 18.46 -5.52
CA ILE A 747 -28.85 18.50 -4.38
C ILE A 747 -29.73 17.25 -4.43
N PRO A 748 -29.75 16.40 -3.39
CA PRO A 748 -30.61 15.22 -3.36
C PRO A 748 -32.07 15.61 -3.12
N ASP A 749 -32.94 15.18 -4.04
CA ASP A 749 -34.41 15.36 -4.05
C ASP A 749 -35.03 14.87 -2.72
N ASN A 750 -35.85 15.72 -2.09
CA ASN A 750 -36.57 15.47 -0.83
C ASN A 750 -35.73 14.87 0.34
N ASN A 751 -34.47 15.25 0.48
CA ASN A 751 -33.57 14.63 1.45
C ASN A 751 -33.25 15.57 2.63
N ALA A 752 -33.75 15.22 3.82
CA ALA A 752 -33.54 15.98 5.06
C ALA A 752 -32.06 16.09 5.53
N GLY A 753 -31.14 15.29 4.98
CA GLY A 753 -29.69 15.43 5.18
C GLY A 753 -29.02 16.45 4.24
N GLY A 754 -29.68 16.81 3.14
CA GLY A 754 -29.19 17.77 2.15
C GLY A 754 -27.85 17.38 1.53
N VAL A 755 -27.09 18.41 1.12
CA VAL A 755 -25.72 18.30 0.62
C VAL A 755 -24.87 19.47 1.11
N THR A 756 -23.56 19.28 1.22
CA THR A 756 -22.61 20.36 1.58
C THR A 756 -21.60 20.63 0.47
N SER A 757 -21.24 21.89 0.30
CA SER A 757 -20.12 22.35 -0.53
C SER A 757 -19.15 23.15 0.33
N ASP A 758 -17.85 22.87 0.19
CA ASP A 758 -16.80 23.33 1.11
C ASP A 758 -15.92 24.42 0.50
N ILE A 759 -15.52 25.40 1.32
CA ILE A 759 -14.45 26.38 1.02
C ILE A 759 -13.43 26.33 2.16
N ASN A 760 -12.16 26.06 1.82
CA ASN A 760 -11.06 26.18 2.78
C ASN A 760 -10.58 27.63 2.86
N VAL A 761 -10.82 28.29 3.98
CA VAL A 761 -10.43 29.68 4.22
C VAL A 761 -9.09 29.74 4.95
N ASN A 762 -8.10 30.38 4.33
CA ASN A 762 -6.77 30.57 4.91
C ASN A 762 -6.55 31.99 5.46
N ARG A 763 -7.63 32.61 5.99
CA ARG A 763 -7.64 33.93 6.65
C ARG A 763 -7.43 33.76 8.15
N SER A 764 -6.34 34.30 8.70
CA SER A 764 -6.13 34.33 10.15
C SER A 764 -7.04 35.36 10.84
N GLY A 765 -7.31 35.14 12.14
CA GLY A 765 -8.11 36.06 12.96
C GLY A 765 -9.62 35.79 12.94
N ASN A 766 -10.39 36.80 13.36
CA ASN A 766 -11.83 36.69 13.59
C ASN A 766 -12.63 36.93 12.29
N ALA A 767 -13.68 36.15 12.06
CA ALA A 767 -14.51 36.26 10.85
C ALA A 767 -15.25 37.60 10.72
N GLY A 768 -15.56 38.31 11.82
CA GLY A 768 -16.20 39.64 11.72
C GLY A 768 -17.58 39.57 11.08
N THR A 769 -17.87 40.41 10.09
CA THR A 769 -19.05 40.24 9.22
C THR A 769 -18.62 39.51 7.96
N VAL A 770 -19.42 38.56 7.48
CA VAL A 770 -19.15 37.80 6.25
C VAL A 770 -20.32 37.92 5.29
N GLU A 771 -20.04 38.20 4.02
CA GLU A 771 -21.01 38.21 2.95
C GLU A 771 -20.92 36.90 2.16
N ILE A 772 -21.97 36.09 2.20
CA ILE A 772 -22.04 34.84 1.43
C ILE A 772 -22.87 35.11 0.17
N LYS A 773 -22.28 34.88 -1.01
CA LYS A 773 -23.00 34.79 -2.28
C LYS A 773 -23.11 33.33 -2.68
N PHE A 774 -24.27 32.90 -3.15
CA PHE A 774 -24.47 31.55 -3.69
C PHE A 774 -25.43 31.58 -4.87
N ASP A 775 -25.16 30.70 -5.83
CA ASP A 775 -25.92 30.48 -7.05
C ASP A 775 -26.27 28.97 -7.13
N ILE A 776 -27.56 28.67 -7.01
CA ILE A 776 -28.12 27.31 -7.03
C ILE A 776 -29.05 27.17 -8.23
N VAL A 777 -28.84 26.12 -9.02
CA VAL A 777 -29.75 25.72 -10.09
C VAL A 777 -30.76 24.73 -9.51
N HIS A 778 -32.06 25.01 -9.62
CA HIS A 778 -33.15 24.13 -9.14
C HIS A 778 -34.46 24.48 -9.83
N THR A 779 -35.32 23.50 -10.13
CA THR A 779 -36.59 23.74 -10.87
C THR A 779 -37.71 24.35 -10.02
N TRP A 780 -37.59 24.28 -8.70
CA TRP A 780 -38.41 25.00 -7.73
C TRP A 780 -37.49 25.52 -6.62
N ARG A 781 -37.75 26.71 -6.04
CA ARG A 781 -36.88 27.27 -4.98
C ARG A 781 -37.56 27.50 -3.64
N GLY A 782 -38.91 27.53 -3.63
CA GLY A 782 -39.68 27.72 -2.39
C GLY A 782 -39.52 26.58 -1.38
N ASP A 783 -38.99 25.45 -1.82
CA ASP A 783 -38.70 24.24 -1.05
C ASP A 783 -37.27 24.14 -0.52
N LEU A 784 -36.33 24.95 -1.01
CA LEU A 784 -34.96 24.92 -0.54
C LEU A 784 -34.78 25.64 0.80
N SER A 785 -33.99 25.04 1.69
CA SER A 785 -33.34 25.76 2.80
C SER A 785 -31.83 25.73 2.64
N VAL A 786 -31.18 26.87 2.90
CA VAL A 786 -29.73 27.05 2.73
C VAL A 786 -29.15 27.60 4.03
N LYS A 787 -28.09 26.98 4.55
CA LYS A 787 -27.36 27.45 5.74
C LYS A 787 -25.85 27.47 5.51
N ILE A 788 -25.16 28.39 6.19
CA ILE A 788 -23.69 28.39 6.29
C ILE A 788 -23.28 27.76 7.62
N ILE A 789 -22.21 26.95 7.60
CA ILE A 789 -21.58 26.35 8.77
C ILE A 789 -20.12 26.83 8.81
N ALA A 790 -19.72 27.41 9.94
CA ALA A 790 -18.36 27.88 10.21
C ALA A 790 -17.44 26.73 10.68
N PRO A 791 -16.10 26.91 10.65
CA PRO A 791 -15.14 25.85 11.00
C PRO A 791 -15.25 25.28 12.41
N ASN A 792 -15.88 26.01 13.34
CA ASN A 792 -16.14 25.58 14.71
C ASN A 792 -17.53 24.93 14.91
N GLY A 793 -18.28 24.69 13.84
CA GLY A 793 -19.63 24.11 13.86
C GLY A 793 -20.77 25.09 14.12
N ALA A 794 -20.50 26.39 14.33
CA ALA A 794 -21.57 27.40 14.43
C ALA A 794 -22.24 27.62 13.07
N SER A 795 -23.56 27.76 13.02
CA SER A 795 -24.32 27.87 11.75
C SER A 795 -25.33 29.01 11.72
N ALA A 796 -25.57 29.57 10.54
CA ALA A 796 -26.62 30.58 10.30
C ALA A 796 -27.45 30.23 9.05
N SER A 797 -28.76 30.48 9.10
CA SER A 797 -29.65 30.28 7.94
C SER A 797 -29.54 31.46 6.97
N LEU A 798 -29.38 31.14 5.68
CA LEU A 798 -29.31 32.11 4.56
C LEU A 798 -30.63 32.12 3.75
N HIS A 799 -31.34 31.00 3.72
CA HIS A 799 -32.69 30.90 3.17
C HIS A 799 -33.49 29.81 3.92
N ASP A 800 -34.73 30.12 4.30
CA ASP A 800 -35.55 29.24 5.14
C ASP A 800 -37.02 29.23 4.67
N ARG A 801 -37.28 28.67 3.47
CA ARG A 801 -38.61 28.31 2.93
C ARG A 801 -39.80 29.28 3.19
N THR A 802 -39.54 30.58 3.36
CA THR A 802 -40.51 31.54 3.94
C THR A 802 -41.73 31.80 3.04
N ASN A 803 -41.64 31.45 1.76
CA ASN A 803 -42.77 31.29 0.86
C ASN A 803 -42.62 29.96 0.12
N SER A 804 -43.21 28.89 0.66
CA SER A 804 -43.16 27.55 0.08
C SER A 804 -43.82 27.43 -1.31
N ASN A 805 -44.56 28.46 -1.72
CA ASN A 805 -45.25 28.51 -3.01
C ASN A 805 -44.45 29.31 -4.07
N ASP A 806 -43.18 29.61 -3.83
CA ASP A 806 -42.31 30.28 -4.82
C ASP A 806 -41.80 29.28 -5.89
N SER A 807 -42.63 29.12 -6.92
CA SER A 807 -42.41 28.24 -8.08
C SER A 807 -41.43 28.82 -9.12
N THR A 808 -40.48 29.64 -8.70
CA THR A 808 -39.49 30.21 -9.63
C THR A 808 -38.23 29.37 -9.62
N ASP A 809 -37.75 29.00 -10.81
CA ASP A 809 -36.47 28.34 -11.00
C ASP A 809 -35.31 29.16 -10.40
N ASN A 810 -34.34 28.44 -9.85
CA ASN A 810 -33.03 28.89 -9.40
C ASN A 810 -33.02 29.88 -8.20
N LEU A 811 -31.97 29.77 -7.40
CA LEU A 811 -31.78 30.56 -6.18
C LEU A 811 -30.38 31.18 -6.16
N SER A 812 -30.31 32.43 -6.60
CA SER A 812 -29.13 33.30 -6.49
C SER A 812 -29.34 34.34 -5.40
N LYS A 813 -28.49 34.38 -4.38
CA LYS A 813 -28.57 35.35 -3.27
C LYS A 813 -27.21 35.77 -2.76
N THR A 814 -27.18 36.98 -2.19
CA THR A 814 -26.08 37.52 -1.38
C THR A 814 -26.64 37.84 0.01
N VAL A 815 -26.00 37.34 1.07
CA VAL A 815 -26.47 37.45 2.46
C VAL A 815 -25.31 37.76 3.40
N SER A 816 -25.40 38.86 4.15
CA SER A 816 -24.41 39.23 5.17
C SER A 816 -24.75 38.60 6.54
N VAL A 817 -23.80 37.88 7.14
CA VAL A 817 -23.91 37.21 8.44
C VAL A 817 -22.87 37.79 9.40
N ASN A 818 -23.26 38.08 10.63
CA ASN A 818 -22.29 38.44 11.68
C ASN A 818 -21.68 37.16 12.28
N ALA A 819 -20.42 36.92 11.98
CA ALA A 819 -19.61 35.81 12.43
C ALA A 819 -18.51 36.24 13.43
N SER A 820 -18.66 37.40 14.09
CA SER A 820 -17.63 38.02 14.94
C SER A 820 -17.25 37.25 16.23
N SER A 821 -17.75 36.03 16.40
CA SER A 821 -17.42 35.10 17.48
C SER A 821 -16.65 33.86 17.01
N VAL A 822 -16.36 33.71 15.71
CA VAL A 822 -15.69 32.53 15.14
C VAL A 822 -14.37 32.88 14.46
N SER A 823 -13.46 31.91 14.40
CA SER A 823 -12.24 32.01 13.59
C SER A 823 -12.62 32.08 12.10
N ALA A 824 -11.95 32.96 11.35
CA ALA A 824 -12.08 32.97 9.89
C ALA A 824 -11.42 31.73 9.27
N SER A 825 -10.29 31.28 9.83
CA SER A 825 -9.51 30.16 9.29
C SER A 825 -10.19 28.81 9.51
N GLY A 826 -10.21 27.98 8.45
CA GLY A 826 -10.72 26.61 8.44
C GLY A 826 -11.72 26.37 7.31
N ILE A 827 -12.38 25.21 7.33
CA ILE A 827 -13.36 24.81 6.32
C ILE A 827 -14.73 25.41 6.65
N TRP A 828 -15.24 26.26 5.76
CA TRP A 828 -16.61 26.75 5.76
C TRP A 828 -17.47 25.88 4.83
N LYS A 829 -18.70 25.57 5.23
CA LYS A 829 -19.61 24.70 4.47
C LYS A 829 -20.91 25.41 4.16
N LEU A 830 -21.28 25.49 2.88
CA LEU A 830 -22.64 25.83 2.46
C LEU A 830 -23.44 24.54 2.39
N GLU A 831 -24.51 24.42 3.19
CA GLU A 831 -25.43 23.29 3.15
C GLU A 831 -26.75 23.70 2.49
N VAL A 832 -27.26 22.85 1.60
CA VAL A 832 -28.55 23.00 0.93
C VAL A 832 -29.38 21.74 1.15
N ILE A 833 -30.62 21.92 1.61
CA ILE A 833 -31.61 20.85 1.83
C ILE A 833 -32.82 21.16 0.96
N ASP A 834 -33.26 20.17 0.18
CA ASP A 834 -34.59 20.14 -0.40
C ASP A 834 -35.55 19.32 0.49
N HIS A 835 -36.78 19.82 0.67
CA HIS A 835 -37.83 19.19 1.47
C HIS A 835 -39.16 19.05 0.70
N ALA A 836 -39.14 19.18 -0.63
CA ALA A 836 -40.21 18.72 -1.51
C ALA A 836 -39.66 17.63 -2.44
N GLY A 837 -40.56 16.96 -3.17
CA GLY A 837 -40.21 15.84 -4.04
C GLY A 837 -40.57 16.10 -5.50
N GLY A 838 -39.64 15.83 -6.41
CA GLY A 838 -39.87 15.85 -7.86
C GLY A 838 -39.29 17.06 -8.61
N ASP A 839 -38.68 17.99 -7.89
CA ASP A 839 -37.85 19.07 -8.41
C ASP A 839 -36.38 18.75 -8.11
N THR A 840 -35.44 19.14 -8.99
CA THR A 840 -34.03 18.72 -8.85
C THR A 840 -33.05 19.80 -9.29
N GLY A 841 -31.80 19.69 -8.82
CA GLY A 841 -30.76 20.64 -9.18
C GLY A 841 -29.41 20.45 -8.49
N TYR A 842 -28.62 21.52 -8.44
CA TYR A 842 -27.26 21.53 -7.91
C TYR A 842 -26.83 22.93 -7.44
N ILE A 843 -25.92 22.98 -6.47
CA ILE A 843 -25.14 24.19 -6.17
C ILE A 843 -24.19 24.40 -7.35
N ASP A 844 -24.30 25.52 -8.06
CA ASP A 844 -23.45 25.85 -9.22
C ASP A 844 -22.16 26.55 -8.76
N SER A 845 -22.30 27.57 -7.93
CA SER A 845 -21.16 28.20 -7.27
C SER A 845 -21.55 28.93 -5.98
N TRP A 846 -20.57 29.15 -5.11
CA TRP A 846 -20.72 30.04 -3.97
C TRP A 846 -19.40 30.68 -3.55
N SER A 847 -19.48 31.79 -2.81
CA SER A 847 -18.35 32.53 -2.29
C SER A 847 -18.64 33.12 -0.91
N ILE A 848 -17.59 33.33 -0.12
CA ILE A 848 -17.61 34.02 1.17
C ILE A 848 -16.66 35.21 1.11
N GLU A 849 -17.15 36.40 1.44
CA GLU A 849 -16.39 37.64 1.55
C GLU A 849 -16.45 38.22 2.96
N PHE A 850 -15.40 38.00 3.76
CA PHE A 850 -15.23 38.69 5.05
C PHE A 850 -15.20 40.24 4.86
N GLN A 851 -15.62 41.01 5.86
CA GLN A 851 -15.72 42.49 5.80
C GLN A 851 -14.88 43.15 6.91
#